data_AF-A0A9D7AUD7-F1
#
_entry.id   AF-A0A9D7AUD7-F1
#
_cell.length_a   1.000
_cell.length_b   1.000
_cell.length_c   1.000
_cell.angle_alpha   90.00
_cell.angle_beta   90.00
_cell.angle_gamma   90.00
#
_symmetry.space_group_name_H-M   'P 1'
#
loop_
_entity.id
_entity.type
_entity.pdbx_description
1 polymer ?
#
loop_
_entity_poly.entity_id
_entity_poly.type
_entity_poly.pdbx_seq_one_letter_code
_entity_poly.pdbx_strand_id
1 'polypeptide(L)'
;MAVINGTAGNDILQGGDSADFMYGMDGNDTLSGGAGNDALNGGPGDDILNGGDGRDYVAYSDATAGVVINLASGTASGGGGNDTLTGVESAFGSPFADTITGDSGANSLYGRAGDDILDGGAGDDSLAGDEGNDTLIGGLGRDSIVLYSATSGVTVNLALGTASGGGLGNDTLSGIEAVEGSSFADTISGGDGGDVLAGWGGDDVIDGGGGNDRADFSGNFSDYSIVYDAEAARFTITDLTATRDGRNLIRGVESFQFSDVVKTAAQLSGVPDLDITPPELISLSPAYGATGVALDTNLVAVFSEPMQRGTGTIILRHADGTEIERFDMATSNNVTIAGTTVTIDPTINLMPGTGYTLEVPVGAVKDLAGNADMGNGRIPFTTTGTTQIGTENNDRLTGGADVDLLDGAAGDDELDGGAGNDTLLGGAGTDTLIGGSGNDTLDGGVGADRMEGGRGTDIYYVDNVADLVVELDNAVGAAPTPRPGLDLGGAIDKVIASVSFSLGAYVENLTLAAASGNLSGSGNGLDNVLIGNEGNNSLTGAGGNDNIDGGAGADAALYSANRSNYTWAKTSTGFTVVDATGAEGTDTLSGIERLHFSNTKLAYDLDGHAGQTAKLLGAVFGVASVANKQYVGIGLQLLDGGMSYEALASLAVEVTGKTSHAEVVSLLWSNLFGSAPTTAQAAPVVALLDGGWTVAALTVLAADYIVNTSNINLVGLTQSGIEFV
;
A
#
# COMPACT_ATOMS: atom_id res chain seq x y z
N MET A 1 60.84 -26.37 -34.95
CA MET A 1 61.11 -25.42 -36.05
C MET A 1 62.16 -25.96 -36.97
N ALA A 2 61.77 -27.05 -37.61
CA ALA A 2 62.29 -27.53 -38.86
C ALA A 2 61.46 -26.92 -40.01
N VAL A 3 62.09 -26.80 -41.18
CA VAL A 3 61.40 -26.61 -42.46
C VAL A 3 61.60 -27.90 -43.23
N ILE A 4 60.52 -28.59 -43.58
CA ILE A 4 60.52 -29.91 -44.20
C ILE A 4 59.86 -29.76 -45.58
N ASN A 5 60.62 -30.02 -46.64
CA ASN A 5 60.12 -29.95 -48.02
C ASN A 5 60.13 -31.35 -48.64
N GLY A 6 59.03 -31.69 -49.30
CA GLY A 6 58.92 -32.83 -50.20
C GLY A 6 59.55 -32.55 -51.57
N THR A 7 59.12 -33.36 -52.53
CA THR A 7 59.55 -33.42 -53.93
C THR A 7 58.32 -33.37 -54.83
N ALA A 8 58.48 -33.48 -56.15
CA ALA A 8 57.35 -33.42 -57.08
C ALA A 8 56.59 -34.75 -57.23
N GLY A 9 56.61 -35.62 -56.23
CA GLY A 9 55.82 -36.86 -56.24
C GLY A 9 55.44 -37.27 -54.83
N ASN A 10 54.58 -38.28 -54.71
CA ASN A 10 53.96 -38.67 -53.43
C ASN A 10 54.99 -38.93 -52.31
N ASP A 11 55.01 -38.04 -51.33
CA ASP A 11 55.94 -38.00 -50.22
C ASP A 11 55.26 -38.29 -48.88
N ILE A 12 56.04 -38.75 -47.90
CA ILE A 12 55.62 -38.89 -46.50
C ILE A 12 56.55 -38.03 -45.66
N LEU A 13 56.00 -36.95 -45.11
CA LEU A 13 56.70 -35.98 -44.28
C LEU A 13 56.23 -36.10 -42.83
N GLN A 14 57.18 -36.06 -41.89
CA GLN A 14 56.89 -36.15 -40.47
C GLN A 14 57.69 -35.09 -39.70
N GLY A 15 56.98 -34.25 -38.97
CA GLY A 15 57.52 -33.29 -38.01
C GLY A 15 57.84 -33.92 -36.66
N GLY A 16 58.22 -33.07 -35.71
CA GLY A 16 58.65 -33.46 -34.36
C GLY A 16 57.79 -32.87 -33.24
N ASP A 17 58.43 -32.57 -32.10
CA ASP A 17 57.78 -31.99 -30.92
C ASP A 17 57.82 -30.44 -30.93
N SER A 18 58.17 -29.81 -32.05
CA SER A 18 58.36 -28.37 -32.15
C SER A 18 57.56 -27.84 -33.32
N ALA A 19 57.10 -26.59 -33.24
CA ALA A 19 56.45 -25.89 -34.37
C ALA A 19 57.27 -25.99 -35.67
N ASP A 20 56.77 -26.69 -36.68
CA ASP A 20 57.44 -27.02 -37.93
C ASP A 20 56.69 -26.45 -39.15
N PHE A 21 57.42 -26.19 -40.24
CA PHE A 21 56.83 -25.77 -41.52
C PHE A 21 57.02 -26.87 -42.55
N MET A 22 55.93 -27.38 -43.11
CA MET A 22 55.91 -28.56 -43.97
C MET A 22 55.29 -28.23 -45.33
N TYR A 23 56.00 -28.57 -46.41
CA TYR A 23 55.57 -28.34 -47.79
C TYR A 23 55.67 -29.65 -48.58
N GLY A 24 54.55 -30.18 -49.07
CA GLY A 24 54.48 -31.41 -49.88
C GLY A 24 55.04 -31.20 -51.29
N MET A 25 54.60 -30.12 -51.95
CA MET A 25 54.88 -29.73 -53.34
C MET A 25 53.89 -30.41 -54.31
N ASP A 26 54.33 -31.01 -55.42
CA ASP A 26 53.42 -31.70 -56.35
C ASP A 26 53.29 -33.17 -55.93
N GLY A 27 52.10 -33.76 -55.98
CA GLY A 27 51.89 -35.18 -55.72
C GLY A 27 50.85 -35.41 -54.62
N ASN A 28 50.49 -36.67 -54.39
CA ASN A 28 49.57 -37.01 -53.29
C ASN A 28 50.40 -37.35 -52.05
N ASP A 29 50.51 -36.41 -51.14
CA ASP A 29 51.44 -36.41 -50.03
C ASP A 29 50.76 -36.76 -48.70
N THR A 30 51.57 -37.15 -47.72
CA THR A 30 51.13 -37.37 -46.34
C THR A 30 52.01 -36.58 -45.40
N LEU A 31 51.47 -35.53 -44.80
CA LEU A 31 52.15 -34.66 -43.85
C LEU A 31 51.60 -34.90 -42.45
N SER A 32 52.49 -35.12 -41.48
CA SER A 32 52.12 -35.19 -40.05
C SER A 32 53.00 -34.23 -39.26
N GLY A 33 52.40 -33.21 -38.63
CA GLY A 33 53.09 -32.17 -37.84
C GLY A 33 53.70 -32.74 -36.56
N GLY A 34 52.90 -33.42 -35.75
CA GLY A 34 53.37 -34.05 -34.53
C GLY A 34 52.88 -33.28 -33.31
N ALA A 35 53.78 -32.72 -32.51
CA ALA A 35 53.41 -31.83 -31.43
C ALA A 35 54.06 -30.45 -31.64
N GLY A 36 53.39 -29.38 -31.21
CA GLY A 36 53.80 -28.01 -31.52
C GLY A 36 52.76 -27.33 -32.40
N ASN A 37 53.03 -26.09 -32.79
CA ASN A 37 52.13 -25.35 -33.69
C ASN A 37 52.69 -25.42 -35.09
N ASP A 38 52.16 -26.30 -35.90
CA ASP A 38 52.69 -26.70 -37.19
C ASP A 38 51.94 -26.00 -38.35
N ALA A 39 52.69 -25.79 -39.43
CA ALA A 39 52.23 -25.18 -40.66
C ALA A 39 52.29 -26.21 -41.79
N LEU A 40 51.15 -26.60 -42.33
CA LEU A 40 51.05 -27.66 -43.32
C LEU A 40 50.56 -27.10 -44.66
N ASN A 41 51.35 -27.31 -45.71
CA ASN A 41 50.95 -27.05 -47.08
C ASN A 41 51.21 -28.32 -47.90
N GLY A 42 50.14 -28.95 -48.39
CA GLY A 42 50.23 -30.12 -49.27
C GLY A 42 50.77 -29.78 -50.66
N GLY A 43 50.33 -28.64 -51.21
CA GLY A 43 50.56 -28.27 -52.60
C GLY A 43 49.49 -28.90 -53.52
N PRO A 44 49.76 -29.06 -54.83
CA PRO A 44 48.83 -29.72 -55.73
C PRO A 44 48.80 -31.25 -55.58
N GLY A 45 47.63 -31.83 -55.30
CA GLY A 45 47.42 -33.28 -55.22
C GLY A 45 46.30 -33.65 -54.25
N ASP A 46 45.96 -34.93 -54.13
CA ASP A 46 45.04 -35.37 -53.07
C ASP A 46 45.86 -35.80 -51.84
N ASP A 47 45.93 -34.93 -50.83
CA ASP A 47 46.85 -35.03 -49.70
C ASP A 47 46.20 -35.50 -48.39
N ILE A 48 47.03 -35.97 -47.46
CA ILE A 48 46.64 -36.26 -46.07
C ILE A 48 47.45 -35.35 -45.16
N LEU A 49 46.79 -34.38 -44.52
CA LEU A 49 47.40 -33.38 -43.67
C LEU A 49 46.93 -33.57 -42.22
N ASN A 50 47.86 -33.90 -41.33
CA ASN A 50 47.59 -34.10 -39.91
C ASN A 50 48.44 -33.13 -39.08
N GLY A 51 47.83 -32.13 -38.45
CA GLY A 51 48.55 -31.17 -37.61
C GLY A 51 49.10 -31.86 -36.36
N GLY A 52 48.21 -32.42 -35.55
CA GLY A 52 48.57 -33.21 -34.37
C GLY A 52 48.21 -32.49 -33.09
N ASP A 53 49.14 -32.42 -32.14
CA ASP A 53 48.95 -31.75 -30.85
C ASP A 53 49.45 -30.31 -30.91
N GLY A 54 48.55 -29.33 -30.85
CA GLY A 54 48.95 -27.92 -30.76
C GLY A 54 47.89 -27.00 -31.33
N ARG A 55 48.32 -25.86 -31.88
CA ARG A 55 47.49 -25.04 -32.77
C ARG A 55 48.10 -25.06 -34.15
N ASP A 56 47.53 -25.89 -35.00
CA ASP A 56 48.07 -26.19 -36.32
C ASP A 56 47.27 -25.48 -37.40
N TYR A 57 47.94 -25.14 -38.50
CA TYR A 57 47.25 -24.54 -39.65
C TYR A 57 47.59 -25.20 -40.97
N VAL A 58 46.60 -25.19 -41.87
CA VAL A 58 46.76 -25.56 -43.27
C VAL A 58 46.74 -24.33 -44.16
N ALA A 59 47.53 -24.34 -45.22
CA ALA A 59 47.60 -23.22 -46.17
C ALA A 59 47.52 -23.69 -47.61
N TYR A 60 46.66 -23.02 -48.39
CA TYR A 60 46.44 -23.27 -49.82
C TYR A 60 46.97 -22.14 -50.70
N SER A 61 48.08 -21.53 -50.27
CA SER A 61 48.61 -20.28 -50.85
C SER A 61 49.04 -20.38 -52.32
N ASP A 62 49.28 -21.59 -52.80
CA ASP A 62 49.76 -22.00 -54.10
C ASP A 62 48.69 -22.75 -54.92
N ALA A 63 47.47 -22.87 -54.38
CA ALA A 63 46.32 -23.35 -55.14
C ALA A 63 46.06 -22.46 -56.37
N THR A 64 45.64 -23.09 -57.46
CA THR A 64 45.50 -22.41 -58.78
C THR A 64 44.09 -21.90 -59.06
N ALA A 65 43.16 -22.13 -58.13
CA ALA A 65 41.77 -21.70 -58.12
C ALA A 65 41.27 -21.72 -56.67
N GLY A 66 40.04 -21.23 -56.44
CA GLY A 66 39.41 -21.26 -55.12
C GLY A 66 39.32 -22.65 -54.51
N VAL A 67 39.38 -22.71 -53.19
CA VAL A 67 39.32 -23.91 -52.36
C VAL A 67 38.10 -23.92 -51.45
N VAL A 68 37.59 -25.11 -51.17
CA VAL A 68 36.53 -25.36 -50.19
C VAL A 68 37.13 -26.17 -49.04
N ILE A 69 37.38 -25.53 -47.91
CA ILE A 69 37.98 -26.12 -46.71
C ILE A 69 36.87 -26.30 -45.67
N ASN A 70 36.80 -27.47 -45.06
CA ASN A 70 35.85 -27.76 -43.99
C ASN A 70 36.54 -28.56 -42.87
N LEU A 71 36.87 -27.87 -41.78
CA LEU A 71 37.58 -28.45 -40.64
C LEU A 71 36.68 -29.45 -39.88
N ALA A 72 35.37 -29.19 -39.78
CA ALA A 72 34.42 -30.10 -39.13
C ALA A 72 34.36 -31.51 -39.75
N SER A 73 34.44 -31.59 -41.08
CA SER A 73 34.46 -32.84 -41.83
C SER A 73 35.87 -33.36 -42.09
N GLY A 74 36.89 -32.55 -41.79
CA GLY A 74 38.29 -32.87 -42.06
C GLY A 74 38.60 -32.98 -43.55
N THR A 75 38.11 -32.06 -44.38
CA THR A 75 38.34 -32.10 -45.83
C THR A 75 38.69 -30.74 -46.42
N ALA A 76 39.49 -30.74 -47.48
CA ALA A 76 39.60 -29.60 -48.39
C ALA A 76 39.45 -30.07 -49.84
N SER A 77 38.93 -29.21 -50.71
CA SER A 77 38.80 -29.54 -52.13
C SER A 77 39.01 -28.30 -53.02
N GLY A 78 39.28 -28.49 -54.31
CA GLY A 78 39.30 -27.40 -55.30
C GLY A 78 40.67 -27.20 -55.94
N GLY A 79 41.19 -25.97 -55.89
CA GLY A 79 42.45 -25.59 -56.55
C GLY A 79 43.73 -26.25 -56.02
N GLY A 80 43.66 -26.88 -54.84
CA GLY A 80 44.73 -27.70 -54.23
C GLY A 80 44.61 -29.20 -54.53
N GLY A 81 43.42 -29.71 -54.81
CA GLY A 81 43.13 -31.15 -54.95
C GLY A 81 42.01 -31.58 -54.01
N ASN A 82 41.94 -32.85 -53.58
CA ASN A 82 40.98 -33.32 -52.56
C ASN A 82 41.72 -33.89 -51.34
N ASP A 83 41.81 -33.08 -50.29
CA ASP A 83 42.66 -33.35 -49.14
C ASP A 83 41.87 -33.82 -47.93
N THR A 84 42.52 -34.63 -47.10
CA THR A 84 42.00 -35.06 -45.79
C THR A 84 42.75 -34.34 -44.68
N LEU A 85 42.02 -33.71 -43.78
CA LEU A 85 42.55 -32.88 -42.69
C LEU A 85 42.21 -33.50 -41.33
N THR A 86 43.19 -33.54 -40.42
CA THR A 86 42.97 -33.95 -39.02
C THR A 86 43.81 -33.13 -38.06
N GLY A 87 43.25 -32.75 -36.90
CA GLY A 87 43.96 -31.98 -35.88
C GLY A 87 44.48 -30.65 -36.42
N VAL A 88 43.59 -29.85 -37.01
CA VAL A 88 43.90 -28.56 -37.61
C VAL A 88 42.86 -27.57 -37.13
N GLU A 89 43.29 -26.49 -36.49
CA GLU A 89 42.41 -25.48 -35.91
C GLU A 89 42.36 -24.21 -36.78
N SER A 90 43.30 -24.03 -37.71
CA SER A 90 43.40 -22.82 -38.52
C SER A 90 43.56 -23.11 -40.01
N ALA A 91 43.01 -22.24 -40.86
CA ALA A 91 43.04 -22.42 -42.31
C ALA A 91 43.30 -21.09 -43.03
N PHE A 92 44.25 -21.14 -43.97
CA PHE A 92 44.53 -20.05 -44.90
C PHE A 92 44.08 -20.45 -46.31
N GLY A 93 43.22 -19.62 -46.89
CA GLY A 93 42.75 -19.72 -48.24
C GLY A 93 43.84 -19.53 -49.31
N SER A 94 43.37 -19.66 -50.55
CA SER A 94 44.06 -19.30 -51.76
C SER A 94 43.98 -17.78 -52.02
N PRO A 95 44.59 -17.28 -53.12
CA PRO A 95 44.37 -15.90 -53.58
C PRO A 95 43.10 -15.72 -54.44
N PHE A 96 42.13 -16.64 -54.35
CA PHE A 96 40.89 -16.64 -55.11
C PHE A 96 39.69 -16.82 -54.18
N ALA A 97 38.48 -16.63 -54.69
CA ALA A 97 37.24 -16.84 -53.92
C ALA A 97 37.14 -18.26 -53.34
N ASP A 98 37.21 -18.34 -52.02
CA ASP A 98 37.23 -19.55 -51.22
C ASP A 98 35.96 -19.75 -50.39
N THR A 99 35.79 -20.95 -49.84
CA THR A 99 34.80 -21.24 -48.81
C THR A 99 35.47 -22.01 -47.69
N ILE A 100 35.53 -21.44 -46.49
CA ILE A 100 36.22 -22.01 -45.34
C ILE A 100 35.21 -22.17 -44.20
N THR A 101 35.04 -23.39 -43.71
CA THR A 101 34.18 -23.71 -42.57
C THR A 101 35.02 -24.29 -41.44
N GLY A 102 34.90 -23.71 -40.24
CA GLY A 102 35.50 -24.21 -39.01
C GLY A 102 34.83 -25.48 -38.48
N ASP A 103 35.20 -25.85 -37.25
CA ASP A 103 34.66 -26.99 -36.53
C ASP A 103 33.89 -26.56 -35.27
N SER A 104 34.05 -27.29 -34.16
CA SER A 104 33.40 -26.95 -32.88
C SER A 104 34.38 -26.37 -31.85
N GLY A 105 35.66 -26.27 -32.22
CA GLY A 105 36.71 -25.64 -31.43
C GLY A 105 36.87 -24.18 -31.81
N ALA A 106 37.82 -23.50 -31.15
CA ALA A 106 38.19 -22.14 -31.55
C ALA A 106 39.08 -22.18 -32.80
N ASN A 107 38.59 -21.65 -33.91
CA ASN A 107 39.27 -21.64 -35.19
C ASN A 107 39.84 -20.27 -35.56
N SER A 108 40.86 -20.25 -36.43
CA SER A 108 41.37 -19.02 -37.05
C SER A 108 41.38 -19.15 -38.56
N LEU A 109 40.50 -18.40 -39.22
CA LEU A 109 40.19 -18.55 -40.65
C LEU A 109 40.61 -17.29 -41.40
N TYR A 110 41.38 -17.47 -42.48
CA TYR A 110 41.93 -16.37 -43.28
C TYR A 110 41.58 -16.58 -44.76
N GLY A 111 40.76 -15.70 -45.33
CA GLY A 111 40.36 -15.73 -46.75
C GLY A 111 41.47 -15.29 -47.69
N ARG A 112 42.14 -14.18 -47.33
CA ARG A 112 43.28 -13.55 -48.02
C ARG A 112 42.85 -12.65 -49.18
N ALA A 113 42.73 -13.17 -50.39
CA ALA A 113 42.39 -12.33 -51.53
C ALA A 113 41.33 -13.04 -52.35
N GLY A 114 40.31 -12.32 -52.81
CA GLY A 114 39.14 -12.94 -53.45
C GLY A 114 37.89 -12.65 -52.64
N ASP A 115 36.72 -12.87 -53.23
CA ASP A 115 35.45 -12.71 -52.50
C ASP A 115 35.16 -14.04 -51.76
N ASP A 116 35.46 -14.11 -50.47
CA ASP A 116 35.50 -15.34 -49.68
C ASP A 116 34.26 -15.55 -48.80
N ILE A 117 33.97 -16.81 -48.44
CA ILE A 117 32.97 -17.17 -47.44
C ILE A 117 33.67 -17.88 -46.28
N LEU A 118 33.69 -17.25 -45.10
CA LEU A 118 34.23 -17.83 -43.87
C LEU A 118 33.08 -18.08 -42.89
N ASP A 119 32.97 -19.30 -42.40
CA ASP A 119 32.00 -19.73 -41.39
C ASP A 119 32.75 -20.36 -40.22
N GLY A 120 32.80 -19.69 -39.06
CA GLY A 120 33.50 -20.16 -37.87
C GLY A 120 32.92 -21.46 -37.32
N GLY A 121 31.60 -21.59 -37.36
CA GLY A 121 30.89 -22.77 -36.89
C GLY A 121 30.51 -22.62 -35.42
N ALA A 122 31.11 -23.41 -34.53
CA ALA A 122 30.91 -23.23 -33.10
C ALA A 122 32.26 -23.13 -32.41
N GLY A 123 32.36 -22.32 -31.36
CA GLY A 123 33.64 -21.97 -30.77
C GLY A 123 33.76 -20.46 -30.64
N ASP A 124 34.86 -19.99 -30.03
CA ASP A 124 35.20 -18.56 -30.08
C ASP A 124 36.18 -18.39 -31.24
N ASP A 125 35.69 -17.99 -32.41
CA ASP A 125 36.44 -18.01 -33.66
C ASP A 125 37.06 -16.65 -34.01
N SER A 126 38.11 -16.68 -34.84
CA SER A 126 38.78 -15.49 -35.38
C SER A 126 38.76 -15.54 -36.91
N LEU A 127 38.13 -14.54 -37.53
CA LEU A 127 37.89 -14.50 -38.97
C LEU A 127 38.55 -13.26 -39.59
N ALA A 128 39.32 -13.47 -40.66
CA ALA A 128 39.90 -12.39 -41.46
C ALA A 128 39.60 -12.65 -42.94
N GLY A 129 38.71 -11.83 -43.53
CA GLY A 129 38.43 -11.86 -44.96
C GLY A 129 39.61 -11.37 -45.81
N ASP A 130 40.28 -10.31 -45.33
CA ASP A 130 41.36 -9.59 -46.01
C ASP A 130 40.87 -8.84 -47.27
N GLU A 131 41.48 -9.00 -48.45
CA GLU A 131 41.12 -8.27 -49.69
C GLU A 131 39.99 -8.97 -50.47
N GLY A 132 38.80 -8.39 -50.54
CA GLY A 132 37.64 -9.03 -51.15
C GLY A 132 36.33 -8.41 -50.70
N ASN A 133 35.21 -8.80 -51.29
CA ASN A 133 33.91 -8.60 -50.65
C ASN A 133 33.50 -9.91 -50.00
N ASP A 134 33.79 -10.02 -48.71
CA ASP A 134 33.73 -11.30 -48.01
C ASP A 134 32.41 -11.48 -47.27
N THR A 135 32.06 -12.72 -46.98
CA THR A 135 30.97 -13.10 -46.08
C THR A 135 31.57 -13.78 -44.86
N LEU A 136 31.53 -13.11 -43.71
CA LEU A 136 32.08 -13.59 -42.44
C LEU A 136 30.93 -13.97 -41.51
N ILE A 137 30.86 -15.24 -41.16
CA ILE A 137 29.83 -15.83 -40.31
C ILE A 137 30.55 -16.39 -39.08
N GLY A 138 30.36 -15.82 -37.89
CA GLY A 138 31.01 -16.35 -36.68
C GLY A 138 30.38 -17.67 -36.27
N GLY A 139 29.08 -17.64 -35.94
CA GLY A 139 28.32 -18.84 -35.64
C GLY A 139 27.90 -18.90 -34.17
N LEU A 140 28.27 -19.96 -33.47
CA LEU A 140 27.97 -20.14 -32.05
C LEU A 140 29.21 -19.90 -31.19
N GLY A 141 29.21 -18.81 -30.42
CA GLY A 141 30.24 -18.52 -29.43
C GLY A 141 30.42 -17.02 -29.35
N ARG A 142 31.64 -16.56 -29.08
CA ARG A 142 32.00 -15.15 -29.20
C ARG A 142 33.05 -15.03 -30.30
N ASP A 143 32.62 -14.55 -31.46
CA ASP A 143 33.41 -14.57 -32.67
C ASP A 143 33.97 -13.19 -32.99
N SER A 144 35.23 -13.16 -33.42
CA SER A 144 36.01 -11.94 -33.67
C SER A 144 36.35 -11.80 -35.14
N ILE A 145 36.10 -10.61 -35.70
CA ILE A 145 36.72 -10.23 -36.98
C ILE A 145 38.02 -9.48 -36.75
N VAL A 146 39.01 -9.76 -37.59
CA VAL A 146 40.34 -9.18 -37.48
C VAL A 146 40.72 -8.43 -38.75
N LEU A 147 41.04 -7.15 -38.62
CA LEU A 147 41.22 -6.21 -39.73
C LEU A 147 42.63 -5.60 -39.78
N TYR A 148 43.62 -6.25 -39.16
CA TYR A 148 45.01 -5.73 -39.08
C TYR A 148 45.68 -5.54 -40.44
N SER A 149 45.22 -6.26 -41.48
CA SER A 149 45.77 -6.20 -42.84
C SER A 149 45.35 -4.94 -43.60
N ALA A 150 44.37 -4.19 -43.08
CA ALA A 150 43.92 -2.94 -43.66
C ALA A 150 45.06 -1.92 -43.80
N THR A 151 45.08 -1.21 -44.92
CA THR A 151 46.10 -0.23 -45.29
C THR A 151 45.71 1.22 -44.95
N SER A 152 44.49 1.41 -44.45
CA SER A 152 43.93 2.66 -43.93
C SER A 152 42.79 2.34 -42.95
N GLY A 153 42.20 3.36 -42.33
CA GLY A 153 41.08 3.18 -41.41
C GLY A 153 39.90 2.42 -42.04
N VAL A 154 39.22 1.64 -41.20
CA VAL A 154 38.06 0.82 -41.54
C VAL A 154 36.78 1.35 -40.90
N THR A 155 35.63 0.96 -41.45
CA THR A 155 34.31 1.22 -40.90
C THR A 155 33.59 -0.10 -40.68
N VAL A 156 33.25 -0.40 -39.42
CA VAL A 156 32.56 -1.60 -38.99
C VAL A 156 31.24 -1.24 -38.34
N ASN A 157 30.18 -1.98 -38.68
CA ASN A 157 28.87 -1.85 -38.06
C ASN A 157 28.26 -3.25 -37.87
N LEU A 158 28.25 -3.73 -36.64
CA LEU A 158 27.73 -5.06 -36.30
C LEU A 158 26.20 -5.12 -36.41
N ALA A 159 25.49 -4.04 -36.06
CA ALA A 159 24.03 -3.96 -36.20
C ALA A 159 23.56 -4.08 -37.67
N LEU A 160 24.31 -3.51 -38.60
CA LEU A 160 24.06 -3.61 -40.04
C LEU A 160 24.71 -4.85 -40.67
N GLY A 161 25.59 -5.53 -39.95
CA GLY A 161 26.36 -6.67 -40.43
C GLY A 161 27.31 -6.29 -41.56
N THR A 162 28.10 -5.23 -41.41
CA THR A 162 29.01 -4.74 -42.47
C THR A 162 30.39 -4.34 -41.96
N ALA A 163 31.44 -4.66 -42.70
CA ALA A 163 32.78 -4.06 -42.56
C ALA A 163 33.27 -3.54 -43.92
N SER A 164 34.01 -2.43 -43.95
CA SER A 164 34.54 -1.86 -45.19
C SER A 164 35.69 -0.90 -44.97
N GLY A 165 36.35 -0.48 -46.05
CA GLY A 165 37.48 0.45 -46.00
C GLY A 165 38.82 -0.27 -45.98
N GLY A 166 39.92 0.46 -45.76
CA GLY A 166 41.25 -0.15 -45.62
C GLY A 166 41.85 -0.87 -46.83
N GLY A 167 41.13 -0.98 -47.96
CA GLY A 167 41.50 -1.86 -49.06
C GLY A 167 41.03 -3.31 -48.88
N LEU A 168 40.23 -3.59 -47.83
CA LEU A 168 39.63 -4.89 -47.58
C LEU A 168 38.50 -5.14 -48.59
N GLY A 169 37.46 -4.31 -48.57
CA GLY A 169 36.39 -4.31 -49.56
C GLY A 169 35.07 -3.94 -48.92
N ASN A 170 33.97 -4.59 -49.29
CA ASN A 170 32.68 -4.44 -48.60
C ASN A 170 32.19 -5.80 -48.11
N ASP A 171 32.42 -6.08 -46.84
CA ASP A 171 32.20 -7.38 -46.23
C ASP A 171 30.84 -7.41 -45.54
N THR A 172 30.24 -8.60 -45.53
CA THR A 172 28.99 -8.89 -44.83
C THR A 172 29.28 -9.74 -43.60
N LEU A 173 28.72 -9.36 -42.46
CA LEU A 173 28.98 -9.97 -41.16
C LEU A 173 27.69 -10.58 -40.60
N SER A 174 27.80 -11.72 -39.92
CA SER A 174 26.70 -12.33 -39.16
C SER A 174 27.23 -13.11 -37.97
N GLY A 175 26.60 -12.92 -36.80
CA GLY A 175 27.02 -13.60 -35.56
C GLY A 175 28.46 -13.26 -35.19
N ILE A 176 28.78 -11.97 -35.19
CA ILE A 176 30.09 -11.43 -34.80
C ILE A 176 29.85 -10.53 -33.59
N GLU A 177 30.56 -10.79 -32.50
CA GLU A 177 30.45 -10.07 -31.23
C GLU A 177 31.76 -9.37 -30.83
N ALA A 178 32.84 -9.58 -31.61
CA ALA A 178 34.12 -8.93 -31.38
C ALA A 178 34.73 -8.35 -32.66
N VAL A 179 35.40 -7.21 -32.51
CA VAL A 179 36.06 -6.49 -33.59
C VAL A 179 37.47 -6.10 -33.16
N GLU A 180 38.44 -6.56 -33.93
CA GLU A 180 39.82 -6.10 -33.90
C GLU A 180 40.09 -5.23 -35.13
N GLY A 181 40.20 -3.92 -34.90
CA GLY A 181 40.43 -2.89 -35.90
C GLY A 181 41.82 -2.94 -36.56
N SER A 182 42.12 -1.87 -37.29
CA SER A 182 43.38 -1.69 -38.00
C SER A 182 44.40 -0.91 -37.15
N SER A 183 45.56 -0.59 -37.72
CA SER A 183 46.51 0.33 -37.08
C SER A 183 46.23 1.81 -37.41
N PHE A 184 45.05 2.12 -37.95
CA PHE A 184 44.65 3.43 -38.44
C PHE A 184 43.32 3.87 -37.83
N ALA A 185 42.98 5.15 -38.01
CA ALA A 185 41.75 5.72 -37.46
C ALA A 185 40.48 5.02 -37.97
N ASP A 186 39.87 4.23 -37.10
CA ASP A 186 38.73 3.38 -37.41
C ASP A 186 37.41 3.99 -36.93
N THR A 187 36.30 3.51 -37.49
CA THR A 187 34.94 3.78 -36.99
C THR A 187 34.23 2.46 -36.76
N ILE A 188 34.00 2.11 -35.50
CA ILE A 188 33.46 0.82 -35.08
C ILE A 188 32.14 1.07 -34.33
N SER A 189 31.08 0.41 -34.78
CA SER A 189 29.77 0.41 -34.13
C SER A 189 29.36 -1.02 -33.80
N GLY A 190 29.04 -1.26 -32.53
CA GLY A 190 28.45 -2.50 -32.05
C GLY A 190 26.99 -2.67 -32.44
N GLY A 191 26.40 -3.76 -31.96
CA GLY A 191 25.04 -4.22 -32.16
C GLY A 191 24.14 -3.95 -30.96
N ASP A 192 23.16 -4.84 -30.77
CA ASP A 192 22.27 -4.88 -29.60
C ASP A 192 22.75 -5.91 -28.53
N GLY A 193 23.83 -6.64 -28.82
CA GLY A 193 24.45 -7.66 -27.97
C GLY A 193 25.60 -7.09 -27.15
N GLY A 194 26.23 -7.90 -26.30
CA GLY A 194 27.44 -7.46 -25.58
C GLY A 194 28.69 -7.64 -26.45
N ASP A 195 29.27 -6.54 -26.90
CA ASP A 195 30.35 -6.55 -27.89
C ASP A 195 31.73 -6.26 -27.29
N VAL A 196 32.80 -6.79 -27.90
CA VAL A 196 34.20 -6.51 -27.56
C VAL A 196 34.87 -5.76 -28.70
N LEU A 197 35.21 -4.50 -28.49
CA LEU A 197 35.64 -3.58 -29.54
C LEU A 197 37.05 -3.06 -29.27
N ALA A 198 37.98 -3.33 -30.18
CA ALA A 198 39.34 -2.81 -30.15
C ALA A 198 39.62 -2.05 -31.45
N GLY A 199 39.84 -0.73 -31.36
CA GLY A 199 40.32 0.06 -32.51
C GLY A 199 41.82 -0.12 -32.78
N TRP A 200 42.56 -0.65 -31.80
CA TRP A 200 44.02 -0.71 -31.80
C TRP A 200 44.63 0.66 -32.03
N GLY A 201 45.32 0.87 -33.15
CA GLY A 201 46.09 2.11 -33.35
C GLY A 201 45.36 3.12 -34.20
N GLY A 202 45.57 4.40 -33.96
CA GLY A 202 44.88 5.46 -34.68
C GLY A 202 44.05 6.34 -33.75
N ASP A 203 43.25 7.22 -34.33
CA ASP A 203 42.28 8.02 -33.57
C ASP A 203 40.89 7.46 -33.89
N ASP A 204 40.38 6.58 -33.03
CA ASP A 204 39.22 5.75 -33.35
C ASP A 204 37.92 6.36 -32.82
N VAL A 205 36.82 6.00 -33.49
CA VAL A 205 35.46 6.28 -33.02
C VAL A 205 34.78 4.95 -32.73
N ILE A 206 34.44 4.71 -31.47
CA ILE A 206 33.80 3.48 -31.00
C ILE A 206 32.42 3.83 -30.40
N ASP A 207 31.41 3.10 -30.84
CA ASP A 207 30.06 3.13 -30.29
C ASP A 207 29.65 1.70 -29.96
N GLY A 208 29.48 1.35 -28.68
CA GLY A 208 29.13 -0.04 -28.33
C GLY A 208 27.70 -0.41 -28.74
N GLY A 209 26.82 0.57 -28.92
CA GLY A 209 25.43 0.30 -29.30
C GLY A 209 24.56 0.03 -28.09
N GLY A 210 23.81 -1.07 -28.10
CA GLY A 210 23.05 -1.54 -26.95
C GLY A 210 23.61 -2.87 -26.48
N GLY A 211 23.56 -3.14 -25.18
CA GLY A 211 24.15 -4.36 -24.63
C GLY A 211 25.02 -4.05 -23.43
N ASN A 212 25.93 -4.99 -23.11
CA ASN A 212 26.99 -4.79 -22.12
C ASN A 212 28.31 -4.89 -22.86
N ASP A 213 28.85 -3.74 -23.24
CA ASP A 213 29.94 -3.64 -24.18
C ASP A 213 31.28 -3.40 -23.48
N ARG A 214 32.35 -3.77 -24.18
CA ARG A 214 33.72 -3.65 -23.70
C ARG A 214 34.62 -3.04 -24.77
N ALA A 215 35.33 -1.98 -24.41
CA ALA A 215 36.40 -1.41 -25.24
C ALA A 215 37.78 -1.84 -24.73
N ASP A 216 38.62 -2.35 -25.62
CA ASP A 216 39.96 -2.88 -25.30
C ASP A 216 41.07 -1.92 -25.74
N PHE A 217 42.06 -1.75 -24.86
CA PHE A 217 43.23 -0.90 -25.05
C PHE A 217 44.51 -1.67 -24.80
N SER A 218 45.56 -1.39 -25.57
CA SER A 218 46.81 -2.17 -25.53
C SER A 218 47.76 -1.77 -24.39
N GLY A 219 47.54 -0.63 -23.74
CA GLY A 219 48.40 -0.07 -22.68
C GLY A 219 47.85 -0.19 -21.27
N ASN A 220 48.66 0.17 -20.28
CA ASN A 220 48.23 0.22 -18.88
C ASN A 220 47.38 1.47 -18.62
N PHE A 221 46.48 1.43 -17.64
CA PHE A 221 45.57 2.53 -17.31
C PHE A 221 46.30 3.86 -17.03
N SER A 222 47.49 3.81 -16.42
CA SER A 222 48.30 5.00 -16.14
C SER A 222 48.78 5.76 -17.37
N ASP A 223 48.74 5.13 -18.54
CA ASP A 223 49.24 5.70 -19.78
C ASP A 223 48.17 6.53 -20.50
N TYR A 224 46.92 6.55 -20.03
CA TYR A 224 45.81 7.23 -20.69
C TYR A 224 45.36 8.47 -19.91
N SER A 225 45.07 9.53 -20.67
CA SER A 225 44.26 10.66 -20.20
C SER A 225 42.81 10.46 -20.60
N ILE A 226 41.90 10.49 -19.64
CA ILE A 226 40.47 10.20 -19.84
C ILE A 226 39.65 11.43 -19.48
N VAL A 227 38.77 11.84 -20.39
CA VAL A 227 37.82 12.94 -20.20
C VAL A 227 36.42 12.45 -20.55
N TYR A 228 35.46 12.63 -19.64
CA TYR A 228 34.06 12.32 -19.91
C TYR A 228 33.26 13.59 -20.21
N ASP A 229 32.56 13.59 -21.34
CA ASP A 229 31.59 14.61 -21.72
C ASP A 229 30.18 14.10 -21.42
N ALA A 230 29.56 14.63 -20.37
CA ALA A 230 28.23 14.22 -19.93
C ALA A 230 27.10 14.65 -20.87
N GLU A 231 27.28 15.71 -21.67
CA GLU A 231 26.25 16.16 -22.63
C GLU A 231 26.23 15.26 -23.87
N ALA A 232 27.42 14.84 -24.32
CA ALA A 232 27.56 13.91 -25.44
C ALA A 232 27.48 12.42 -25.02
N ALA A 233 27.43 12.13 -23.71
CA ALA A 233 27.54 10.78 -23.14
C ALA A 233 28.73 9.99 -23.73
N ARG A 234 29.90 10.63 -23.76
CA ARG A 234 31.06 10.15 -24.53
C ARG A 234 32.37 10.37 -23.78
N PHE A 235 33.23 9.36 -23.80
CA PHE A 235 34.61 9.42 -23.34
C PHE A 235 35.54 9.86 -24.46
N THR A 236 36.51 10.70 -24.12
CA THR A 236 37.73 10.92 -24.89
C THR A 236 38.88 10.29 -24.13
N ILE A 237 39.42 9.18 -24.65
CA ILE A 237 40.53 8.43 -24.06
C ILE A 237 41.75 8.65 -24.95
N THR A 238 42.80 9.25 -24.41
CA THR A 238 44.01 9.62 -25.16
C THR A 238 45.22 8.89 -24.59
N ASP A 239 45.85 8.04 -25.38
CA ASP A 239 47.15 7.43 -25.04
C ASP A 239 48.23 8.52 -25.01
N LEU A 240 48.97 8.57 -23.91
CA LEU A 240 50.06 9.52 -23.69
C LEU A 240 51.39 9.00 -24.24
N THR A 241 51.45 7.73 -24.65
CA THR A 241 52.58 7.17 -25.39
C THR A 241 52.29 7.23 -26.89
N ALA A 242 53.26 7.72 -27.66
CA ALA A 242 53.11 7.72 -29.11
C ALA A 242 53.17 6.28 -29.63
N THR A 243 52.27 5.94 -30.56
CA THR A 243 52.21 4.69 -31.37
C THR A 243 51.45 3.47 -30.84
N ARG A 244 50.67 3.55 -29.77
CA ARG A 244 49.67 2.49 -29.51
C ARG A 244 48.29 2.95 -29.93
N ASP A 245 47.47 3.46 -29.02
CA ASP A 245 46.03 3.57 -29.26
C ASP A 245 45.53 4.98 -29.63
N GLY A 246 46.43 5.98 -29.73
CA GLY A 246 46.07 7.35 -30.13
C GLY A 246 44.95 7.99 -29.30
N ARG A 247 44.06 8.77 -29.95
CA ARG A 247 42.95 9.50 -29.30
C ARG A 247 41.60 8.92 -29.73
N ASN A 248 40.96 8.21 -28.82
CA ASN A 248 39.71 7.50 -29.05
C ASN A 248 38.49 8.22 -28.49
N LEU A 249 37.40 8.20 -29.26
CA LEU A 249 36.11 8.76 -28.93
C LEU A 249 35.11 7.63 -28.74
N ILE A 250 34.68 7.40 -27.50
CA ILE A 250 33.95 6.18 -27.13
C ILE A 250 32.63 6.50 -26.43
N ARG A 251 31.53 5.89 -26.87
CA ARG A 251 30.21 5.99 -26.23
C ARG A 251 29.52 4.64 -26.21
N GLY A 252 28.47 4.51 -25.38
CA GLY A 252 27.69 3.27 -25.28
C GLY A 252 28.54 2.06 -24.91
N VAL A 253 29.50 2.23 -24.00
CA VAL A 253 30.39 1.14 -23.54
C VAL A 253 30.41 1.12 -22.01
N GLU A 254 30.20 -0.07 -21.43
CA GLU A 254 30.04 -0.28 -19.99
C GLU A 254 31.38 -0.61 -19.31
N SER A 255 32.30 -1.26 -20.03
CA SER A 255 33.59 -1.69 -19.49
C SER A 255 34.77 -1.35 -20.41
N PHE A 256 35.92 -1.06 -19.78
CA PHE A 256 37.13 -0.62 -20.46
C PHE A 256 38.28 -1.49 -19.96
N GLN A 257 38.84 -2.33 -20.84
CA GLN A 257 40.00 -3.15 -20.52
C GLN A 257 41.27 -2.40 -20.88
N PHE A 258 42.13 -2.20 -19.88
CA PHE A 258 43.53 -1.83 -20.04
C PHE A 258 44.40 -3.06 -19.74
N SER A 259 45.66 -3.03 -20.14
CA SER A 259 46.60 -4.15 -19.94
C SER A 259 46.78 -4.57 -18.47
N ASP A 260 46.55 -3.67 -17.50
CA ASP A 260 46.72 -3.93 -16.06
C ASP A 260 45.41 -3.94 -15.25
N VAL A 261 44.30 -3.41 -15.78
CA VAL A 261 43.04 -3.27 -15.02
C VAL A 261 41.83 -3.16 -15.93
N VAL A 262 40.67 -3.58 -15.43
CA VAL A 262 39.36 -3.31 -16.04
C VAL A 262 38.66 -2.20 -15.25
N LYS A 263 38.09 -1.22 -15.95
CA LYS A 263 37.32 -0.12 -15.37
C LYS A 263 35.90 -0.12 -15.92
N THR A 264 34.92 0.23 -15.08
CA THR A 264 33.56 0.52 -15.54
C THR A 264 33.45 1.94 -16.08
N ALA A 265 32.44 2.21 -16.91
CA ALA A 265 32.11 3.55 -17.36
C ALA A 265 31.89 4.53 -16.19
N ALA A 266 31.27 4.08 -15.10
CA ALA A 266 31.06 4.90 -13.91
C ALA A 266 32.40 5.27 -13.23
N GLN A 267 33.29 4.29 -13.06
CA GLN A 267 34.63 4.51 -12.51
C GLN A 267 35.47 5.49 -13.34
N LEU A 268 35.30 5.52 -14.67
CA LEU A 268 35.98 6.46 -15.56
C LEU A 268 35.32 7.84 -15.61
N SER A 269 34.01 7.93 -15.49
CA SER A 269 33.26 9.20 -15.54
C SER A 269 33.24 9.94 -14.20
N GLY A 270 33.62 9.29 -13.11
CA GLY A 270 33.54 9.84 -11.75
C GLY A 270 32.12 9.84 -11.18
N VAL A 271 31.17 9.22 -11.88
CA VAL A 271 29.82 8.90 -11.38
C VAL A 271 29.92 7.59 -10.59
N PRO A 272 29.43 7.49 -9.35
CA PRO A 272 29.40 6.21 -8.63
C PRO A 272 28.70 5.13 -9.46
N ASP A 273 29.19 3.89 -9.45
CA ASP A 273 28.54 2.75 -10.15
C ASP A 273 27.05 2.70 -9.79
N LEU A 274 26.20 2.50 -10.81
CA LEU A 274 24.77 2.29 -10.58
C LEU A 274 24.61 1.00 -9.80
N ASP A 275 24.04 1.08 -8.60
CA ASP A 275 23.67 -0.11 -7.85
C ASP A 275 22.53 -0.81 -8.60
N ILE A 276 22.82 -2.00 -9.13
CA ILE A 276 21.88 -2.85 -9.86
C ILE A 276 21.44 -4.07 -9.03
N THR A 277 21.89 -4.15 -7.77
CA THR A 277 21.60 -5.30 -6.91
C THR A 277 20.24 -5.10 -6.27
N PRO A 278 19.28 -6.02 -6.44
CA PRO A 278 18.01 -5.94 -5.73
C PRO A 278 18.19 -6.05 -4.21
N PRO A 279 17.37 -5.34 -3.41
CA PRO A 279 17.40 -5.45 -1.96
C PRO A 279 16.97 -6.84 -1.49
N GLU A 280 17.75 -7.44 -0.58
CA GLU A 280 17.45 -8.73 0.05
C GLU A 280 16.58 -8.54 1.31
N LEU A 281 15.56 -9.38 1.49
CA LEU A 281 14.76 -9.40 2.71
C LEU A 281 15.54 -10.11 3.83
N ILE A 282 15.91 -9.38 4.87
CA ILE A 282 16.63 -9.90 6.05
C ILE A 282 15.68 -10.56 7.03
N SER A 283 14.56 -9.90 7.34
CA SER A 283 13.61 -10.42 8.32
C SER A 283 12.19 -9.90 8.08
N LEU A 284 11.22 -10.66 8.58
CA LEU A 284 9.80 -10.38 8.48
C LEU A 284 9.13 -10.69 9.81
N SER A 285 8.28 -9.77 10.28
CA SER A 285 7.47 -9.93 11.49
C SER A 285 6.05 -9.44 11.23
N PRO A 286 5.01 -10.29 11.30
CA PRO A 286 5.08 -11.72 11.61
C PRO A 286 5.89 -12.52 10.59
N ALA A 287 6.59 -13.55 11.05
CA ALA A 287 7.31 -14.46 10.16
C ALA A 287 6.34 -15.17 9.21
N TYR A 288 6.85 -15.67 8.08
CA TYR A 288 6.05 -16.44 7.14
C TYR A 288 5.38 -17.63 7.82
N GLY A 289 4.04 -17.69 7.80
CA GLY A 289 3.26 -18.75 8.45
C GLY A 289 3.19 -18.63 9.98
N ALA A 290 3.49 -17.47 10.56
CA ALA A 290 3.41 -17.26 12.00
C ALA A 290 1.99 -17.49 12.54
N THR A 291 1.90 -18.08 13.72
CA THR A 291 0.65 -18.30 14.47
C THR A 291 0.73 -17.55 15.80
N GLY A 292 -0.41 -17.11 16.33
CA GLY A 292 -0.44 -16.35 17.59
C GLY A 292 0.09 -14.93 17.41
N VAL A 293 -0.25 -14.30 16.29
CA VAL A 293 0.03 -12.89 16.03
C VAL A 293 -0.97 -12.02 16.79
N ALA A 294 -0.51 -11.01 17.54
CA ALA A 294 -1.41 -10.10 18.25
C ALA A 294 -2.25 -9.27 17.25
N LEU A 295 -3.48 -8.91 17.63
CA LEU A 295 -4.48 -8.32 16.71
C LEU A 295 -4.09 -6.94 16.18
N ASP A 296 -3.20 -6.23 16.88
CA ASP A 296 -2.65 -4.91 16.56
C ASP A 296 -1.22 -4.98 15.99
N THR A 297 -0.77 -6.17 15.59
CA THR A 297 0.61 -6.34 15.10
C THR A 297 0.80 -5.67 13.75
N ASN A 298 1.70 -4.70 13.71
CA ASN A 298 2.25 -4.19 12.47
C ASN A 298 3.03 -5.27 11.72
N LEU A 299 2.89 -5.31 10.40
CA LEU A 299 3.78 -6.09 9.56
C LEU A 299 5.04 -5.28 9.27
N VAL A 300 6.18 -5.79 9.73
CA VAL A 300 7.49 -5.16 9.60
C VAL A 300 8.41 -6.05 8.77
N ALA A 301 8.94 -5.51 7.68
CA ALA A 301 9.96 -6.11 6.83
C ALA A 301 11.25 -5.30 6.91
N VAL A 302 12.39 -5.98 7.12
CA VAL A 302 13.72 -5.35 7.16
C VAL A 302 14.54 -5.88 5.99
N PHE A 303 15.16 -4.97 5.23
CA PHE A 303 15.94 -5.28 4.03
C PHE A 303 17.45 -5.03 4.22
N SER A 304 18.27 -5.50 3.29
CA SER A 304 19.72 -5.34 3.25
C SER A 304 20.20 -3.90 3.12
N GLU A 305 19.31 -3.00 2.67
CA GLU A 305 19.66 -1.65 2.27
C GLU A 305 18.49 -0.67 2.43
N PRO A 306 18.73 0.65 2.33
CA PRO A 306 17.67 1.65 2.46
C PRO A 306 16.63 1.55 1.36
N MET A 307 15.36 1.59 1.76
CA MET A 307 14.21 1.39 0.90
C MET A 307 13.51 2.72 0.58
N GLN A 308 12.77 2.72 -0.53
CA GLN A 308 11.80 3.74 -0.92
C GLN A 308 10.51 3.10 -1.46
N ARG A 309 9.47 3.92 -1.60
CA ARG A 309 8.19 3.49 -2.16
C ARG A 309 8.35 3.17 -3.64
N GLY A 310 7.83 2.04 -4.07
CA GLY A 310 7.76 1.64 -5.47
C GLY A 310 6.37 1.91 -6.06
N THR A 311 5.82 0.92 -6.75
CA THR A 311 4.54 1.02 -7.46
C THR A 311 3.63 -0.15 -7.15
N GLY A 312 2.32 0.07 -7.17
CA GLY A 312 1.31 -0.99 -6.96
C GLY A 312 0.59 -0.86 -5.63
N THR A 313 -0.16 -1.90 -5.29
CA THR A 313 -1.02 -1.92 -4.11
C THR A 313 -0.78 -3.20 -3.33
N ILE A 314 -0.39 -3.06 -2.06
CA ILE A 314 -0.34 -4.18 -1.13
C ILE A 314 -1.76 -4.46 -0.65
N ILE A 315 -2.14 -5.74 -0.53
CA ILE A 315 -3.50 -6.13 -0.16
C ILE A 315 -3.46 -7.09 1.02
N LEU A 316 -4.20 -6.79 2.08
CA LEU A 316 -4.48 -7.74 3.16
C LEU A 316 -5.75 -8.52 2.83
N ARG A 317 -5.67 -9.84 2.95
CA ARG A 317 -6.79 -10.77 2.72
C ARG A 317 -6.97 -11.71 3.89
N HIS A 318 -8.19 -12.21 4.07
CA HIS A 318 -8.41 -13.44 4.81
C HIS A 318 -7.77 -14.64 4.08
N ALA A 319 -7.55 -15.73 4.81
CA ALA A 319 -7.02 -16.97 4.26
C ALA A 319 -7.90 -17.60 3.17
N ASP A 320 -9.19 -17.27 3.13
CA ASP A 320 -10.13 -17.69 2.07
C ASP A 320 -10.03 -16.85 0.78
N GLY A 321 -9.23 -15.77 0.79
CA GLY A 321 -9.03 -14.86 -0.33
C GLY A 321 -9.88 -13.59 -0.30
N THR A 322 -10.78 -13.43 0.68
CA THR A 322 -11.59 -12.22 0.84
C THR A 322 -10.70 -11.01 1.14
N GLU A 323 -10.93 -9.90 0.44
CA GLU A 323 -10.16 -8.68 0.62
C GLU A 323 -10.58 -7.92 1.87
N ILE A 324 -9.58 -7.47 2.64
CA ILE A 324 -9.78 -6.75 3.89
C ILE A 324 -9.39 -5.29 3.76
N GLU A 325 -8.16 -5.05 3.30
CA GLU A 325 -7.64 -3.69 3.20
C GLU A 325 -6.66 -3.57 2.03
N ARG A 326 -6.59 -2.38 1.44
CA ARG A 326 -5.67 -2.02 0.37
C ARG A 326 -4.74 -0.90 0.82
N PHE A 327 -3.45 -1.09 0.59
CA PHE A 327 -2.41 -0.11 0.85
C PHE A 327 -1.78 0.31 -0.48
N ASP A 328 -2.27 1.41 -1.05
CA ASP A 328 -1.68 1.99 -2.26
C ASP A 328 -0.31 2.59 -1.91
N MET A 329 0.74 2.13 -2.60
CA MET A 329 2.11 2.58 -2.33
C MET A 329 2.31 4.06 -2.64
N ALA A 330 1.47 4.70 -3.45
CA ALA A 330 1.55 6.12 -3.74
C ALA A 330 0.90 7.01 -2.67
N THR A 331 -0.18 6.53 -2.02
CA THR A 331 -1.03 7.40 -1.19
C THR A 331 -1.31 6.92 0.23
N SER A 332 -1.06 5.64 0.54
CA SER A 332 -1.39 5.10 1.86
C SER A 332 -0.45 5.65 2.94
N ASN A 333 -1.01 6.24 3.99
CA ASN A 333 -0.27 6.70 5.17
C ASN A 333 0.11 5.55 6.12
N ASN A 334 -0.55 4.40 5.95
CA ASN A 334 -0.39 3.20 6.77
C ASN A 334 0.79 2.33 6.35
N VAL A 335 1.54 2.80 5.34
CA VAL A 335 2.82 2.21 4.95
C VAL A 335 3.90 3.22 5.29
N THR A 336 4.83 2.86 6.15
CA THR A 336 5.96 3.72 6.50
C THR A 336 7.25 3.04 6.08
N ILE A 337 8.18 3.83 5.54
CA ILE A 337 9.51 3.37 5.16
C ILE A 337 10.51 4.25 5.87
N ALA A 338 11.35 3.62 6.70
CA ALA A 338 12.36 4.29 7.50
C ALA A 338 13.70 3.54 7.36
N GLY A 339 14.62 4.11 6.58
CA GLY A 339 15.88 3.46 6.25
C GLY A 339 15.61 2.11 5.57
N THR A 340 16.05 1.02 6.18
CA THR A 340 15.91 -0.34 5.64
C THR A 340 14.61 -1.04 6.04
N THR A 341 13.75 -0.38 6.82
CA THR A 341 12.55 -0.98 7.40
C THR A 341 11.29 -0.47 6.71
N VAL A 342 10.44 -1.40 6.29
CA VAL A 342 9.09 -1.15 5.77
C VAL A 342 8.09 -1.66 6.79
N THR A 343 7.19 -0.80 7.24
CA THR A 343 6.13 -1.14 8.20
C THR A 343 4.78 -0.89 7.56
N ILE A 344 3.89 -1.87 7.66
CA ILE A 344 2.49 -1.80 7.23
C ILE A 344 1.63 -1.96 8.48
N ASP A 345 0.77 -0.98 8.70
CA ASP A 345 -0.08 -0.82 9.88
C ASP A 345 -1.57 -0.91 9.46
N PRO A 346 -2.22 -2.08 9.59
CA PRO A 346 -3.61 -2.24 9.20
C PRO A 346 -4.54 -1.28 9.97
N THR A 347 -5.53 -0.69 9.31
CA THR A 347 -6.46 0.27 9.97
C THR A 347 -7.54 -0.41 10.79
N ILE A 348 -7.76 -1.70 10.53
CA ILE A 348 -8.73 -2.49 11.26
C ILE A 348 -8.02 -3.44 12.23
N ASN A 349 -8.62 -3.64 13.39
CA ASN A 349 -8.21 -4.73 14.26
C ASN A 349 -8.52 -6.05 13.55
N LEU A 350 -7.54 -6.95 13.57
CA LEU A 350 -7.71 -8.28 13.00
C LEU A 350 -8.65 -9.11 13.89
N MET A 351 -9.34 -10.08 13.29
CA MET A 351 -10.22 -11.00 14.01
C MET A 351 -9.40 -12.05 14.77
N PRO A 352 -9.83 -12.44 15.99
CA PRO A 352 -9.24 -13.54 16.75
C PRO A 352 -9.16 -14.87 16.00
N GLY A 353 -8.08 -15.63 16.22
CA GLY A 353 -7.89 -16.99 15.71
C GLY A 353 -7.99 -17.13 14.18
N THR A 354 -7.86 -16.03 13.45
CA THR A 354 -8.20 -15.94 12.02
C THR A 354 -6.94 -15.93 11.17
N GLY A 355 -6.96 -16.71 10.09
CA GLY A 355 -5.90 -16.74 9.11
C GLY A 355 -5.99 -15.55 8.15
N TYR A 356 -4.85 -14.90 7.92
CA TYR A 356 -4.68 -13.78 7.00
C TYR A 356 -3.55 -14.07 6.01
N THR A 357 -3.56 -13.35 4.89
CA THR A 357 -2.49 -13.33 3.90
C THR A 357 -2.28 -11.91 3.42
N LEU A 358 -1.05 -11.40 3.55
CA LEU A 358 -0.65 -10.16 2.91
C LEU A 358 -0.08 -10.45 1.52
N GLU A 359 -0.64 -9.83 0.49
CA GLU A 359 -0.18 -9.92 -0.90
C GLU A 359 0.64 -8.67 -1.24
N VAL A 360 1.93 -8.89 -1.51
CA VAL A 360 2.87 -7.82 -1.86
C VAL A 360 3.25 -7.97 -3.33
N PRO A 361 2.85 -7.05 -4.22
CA PRO A 361 3.24 -7.12 -5.62
C PRO A 361 4.73 -6.82 -5.78
N VAL A 362 5.37 -7.45 -6.77
CA VAL A 362 6.78 -7.17 -7.11
C VAL A 362 6.96 -5.68 -7.40
N GLY A 363 7.95 -5.06 -6.77
CA GLY A 363 8.24 -3.65 -6.94
C GLY A 363 7.30 -2.71 -6.18
N ALA A 364 6.51 -3.24 -5.23
CA ALA A 364 5.80 -2.42 -4.24
C ALA A 364 6.78 -1.53 -3.48
N VAL A 365 7.96 -2.06 -3.16
CA VAL A 365 9.08 -1.33 -2.58
C VAL A 365 10.33 -1.54 -3.43
N LYS A 366 11.25 -0.56 -3.36
CA LYS A 366 12.50 -0.57 -4.12
C LYS A 366 13.62 -0.06 -3.24
N ASP A 367 14.86 -0.37 -3.56
CA ASP A 367 15.98 0.36 -2.96
C ASP A 367 16.05 1.80 -3.50
N LEU A 368 16.98 2.60 -2.96
CA LEU A 368 17.20 3.98 -3.41
C LEU A 368 17.74 4.09 -4.85
N ALA A 369 18.33 3.02 -5.39
CA ALA A 369 18.83 2.95 -6.76
C ALA A 369 17.73 2.59 -7.79
N GLY A 370 16.57 2.13 -7.32
CA GLY A 370 15.41 1.79 -8.12
C GLY A 370 15.24 0.29 -8.41
N ASN A 371 16.08 -0.59 -7.85
CA ASN A 371 15.91 -2.03 -8.03
C ASN A 371 14.73 -2.52 -7.19
N ALA A 372 13.86 -3.30 -7.83
CA ALA A 372 12.66 -3.84 -7.19
C ALA A 372 13.02 -4.99 -6.24
N ASP A 373 12.32 -5.07 -5.12
CA ASP A 373 12.41 -6.22 -4.23
C ASP A 373 11.95 -7.51 -4.94
N MET A 374 12.59 -8.65 -4.62
CA MET A 374 12.24 -9.94 -5.23
C MET A 374 10.91 -10.54 -4.73
N GLY A 375 10.13 -9.80 -3.94
CA GLY A 375 8.71 -10.05 -3.69
C GLY A 375 8.37 -11.42 -3.10
N ASN A 376 8.28 -11.52 -1.77
CA ASN A 376 7.54 -12.62 -1.14
C ASN A 376 6.04 -12.41 -1.39
N GLY A 377 5.56 -12.87 -2.55
CA GLY A 377 4.27 -12.48 -3.11
C GLY A 377 3.02 -12.78 -2.29
N ARG A 378 3.10 -13.61 -1.23
CA ARG A 378 1.99 -13.86 -0.29
C ARG A 378 2.56 -14.25 1.07
N ILE A 379 2.27 -13.50 2.13
CA ILE A 379 2.74 -13.73 3.50
C ILE A 379 1.54 -14.18 4.36
N PRO A 380 1.38 -15.48 4.62
CA PRO A 380 0.31 -15.97 5.49
C PRO A 380 0.70 -15.81 6.97
N PHE A 381 -0.28 -15.53 7.82
CA PHE A 381 -0.14 -15.57 9.28
C PHE A 381 -1.51 -15.81 9.94
N THR A 382 -1.54 -16.14 11.23
CA THR A 382 -2.76 -16.39 12.01
C THR A 382 -2.69 -15.66 13.34
N THR A 383 -3.77 -14.98 13.70
CA THR A 383 -3.87 -14.21 14.94
C THR A 383 -4.00 -15.08 16.20
N THR A 384 -3.75 -14.51 17.38
CA THR A 384 -4.07 -15.10 18.69
C THR A 384 -5.57 -15.20 18.91
N GLY A 385 -5.99 -16.00 19.90
CA GLY A 385 -7.39 -16.12 20.30
C GLY A 385 -8.21 -17.08 19.45
N THR A 386 -9.52 -17.07 19.71
CA THR A 386 -10.51 -17.98 19.15
C THR A 386 -11.74 -17.23 18.66
N THR A 387 -12.31 -17.71 17.57
CA THR A 387 -13.66 -17.33 17.13
C THR A 387 -14.55 -18.56 17.24
N GLN A 388 -15.62 -18.48 18.03
CA GLN A 388 -16.59 -19.56 18.21
C GLN A 388 -18.00 -19.05 17.93
N ILE A 389 -18.75 -19.83 17.15
CA ILE A 389 -20.17 -19.56 16.85
C ILE A 389 -20.96 -20.78 17.31
N GLY A 390 -21.98 -20.53 18.14
CA GLY A 390 -22.93 -21.49 18.64
C GLY A 390 -23.90 -21.98 17.57
N THR A 391 -24.93 -22.67 18.04
CA THR A 391 -26.01 -23.25 17.26
C THR A 391 -27.32 -22.52 17.55
N GLU A 392 -28.45 -23.07 17.09
CA GLU A 392 -29.78 -22.57 17.47
C GLU A 392 -30.29 -23.19 18.80
N ASN A 393 -29.41 -23.81 19.60
CA ASN A 393 -29.75 -24.40 20.89
C ASN A 393 -28.88 -23.76 21.98
N ASN A 394 -29.26 -23.98 23.23
CA ASN A 394 -28.49 -23.57 24.39
C ASN A 394 -27.06 -24.14 24.38
N ASP A 395 -26.10 -23.25 24.15
CA ASP A 395 -24.69 -23.55 24.00
C ASP A 395 -23.87 -23.02 25.19
N ARG A 396 -22.67 -23.59 25.35
CA ARG A 396 -21.68 -23.11 26.32
C ARG A 396 -20.35 -22.90 25.63
N LEU A 397 -19.93 -21.64 25.52
CA LEU A 397 -18.70 -21.22 24.84
C LEU A 397 -17.68 -20.69 25.85
N THR A 398 -16.39 -20.89 25.58
CA THR A 398 -15.31 -20.40 26.45
C THR A 398 -14.11 -19.96 25.61
N GLY A 399 -13.66 -18.72 25.78
CA GLY A 399 -12.58 -18.08 25.01
C GLY A 399 -11.19 -18.49 25.51
N GLY A 400 -10.85 -18.13 26.75
CA GLY A 400 -9.58 -18.50 27.36
C GLY A 400 -8.81 -17.34 27.94
N ALA A 401 -7.61 -17.07 27.42
CA ALA A 401 -6.70 -16.05 27.95
C ALA A 401 -6.20 -15.07 26.88
N ASP A 402 -6.66 -15.24 25.65
CA ASP A 402 -6.33 -14.40 24.50
C ASP A 402 -7.57 -13.54 24.17
N VAL A 403 -7.48 -12.60 23.24
CA VAL A 403 -8.66 -11.87 22.76
C VAL A 403 -9.56 -12.81 21.94
N ASP A 404 -10.81 -12.99 22.35
CA ASP A 404 -11.75 -13.96 21.77
C ASP A 404 -13.02 -13.31 21.20
N LEU A 405 -13.63 -13.97 20.21
CA LEU A 405 -14.96 -13.64 19.68
C LEU A 405 -15.89 -14.83 19.87
N LEU A 406 -16.88 -14.70 20.74
CA LEU A 406 -17.87 -15.73 21.05
C LEU A 406 -19.26 -15.26 20.63
N ASP A 407 -19.95 -16.03 19.80
CA ASP A 407 -21.32 -15.75 19.34
C ASP A 407 -22.22 -16.94 19.70
N GLY A 408 -23.20 -16.73 20.59
CA GLY A 408 -24.16 -17.76 21.03
C GLY A 408 -25.15 -18.17 19.94
N ALA A 409 -25.43 -17.26 19.00
CA ALA A 409 -26.47 -17.35 17.98
C ALA A 409 -27.90 -17.37 18.54
N ALA A 410 -28.55 -18.52 18.70
CA ALA A 410 -29.92 -18.55 19.24
C ALA A 410 -30.05 -19.69 20.27
N GLY A 411 -30.85 -19.48 21.31
CA GLY A 411 -30.87 -20.37 22.46
C GLY A 411 -30.64 -19.57 23.73
N ASP A 412 -30.75 -20.22 24.89
CA ASP A 412 -30.32 -19.59 26.15
C ASP A 412 -28.87 -20.02 26.42
N ASP A 413 -27.92 -19.14 26.09
CA ASP A 413 -26.49 -19.46 25.96
C ASP A 413 -25.66 -18.99 27.14
N GLU A 414 -24.53 -19.67 27.38
CA GLU A 414 -23.53 -19.26 28.39
C GLU A 414 -22.17 -19.04 27.73
N LEU A 415 -21.74 -17.77 27.68
CA LEU A 415 -20.48 -17.34 27.08
C LEU A 415 -19.52 -16.85 28.17
N ASP A 416 -18.30 -17.39 28.19
CA ASP A 416 -17.22 -17.02 29.13
C ASP A 416 -15.97 -16.61 28.35
N GLY A 417 -15.69 -15.30 28.24
CA GLY A 417 -14.53 -14.75 27.54
C GLY A 417 -13.22 -15.18 28.20
N GLY A 418 -13.11 -14.92 29.49
CA GLY A 418 -12.01 -15.37 30.33
C GLY A 418 -11.03 -14.24 30.62
N ALA A 419 -9.88 -14.23 29.99
CA ALA A 419 -8.97 -13.09 30.03
C ALA A 419 -8.65 -12.67 28.60
N GLY A 420 -8.55 -11.37 28.34
CA GLY A 420 -8.54 -10.87 26.97
C GLY A 420 -9.44 -9.65 26.88
N ASN A 421 -9.45 -8.98 25.73
CA ASN A 421 -10.41 -7.91 25.46
C ASN A 421 -11.47 -8.49 24.53
N ASP A 422 -12.39 -9.24 25.09
CA ASP A 422 -13.21 -10.20 24.36
C ASP A 422 -14.47 -9.55 23.79
N THR A 423 -15.03 -10.15 22.75
CA THR A 423 -16.34 -9.77 22.20
C THR A 423 -17.29 -10.94 22.36
N LEU A 424 -18.35 -10.75 23.16
CA LEU A 424 -19.37 -11.75 23.45
C LEU A 424 -20.70 -11.27 22.87
N LEU A 425 -21.30 -12.08 22.00
CA LEU A 425 -22.60 -11.84 21.38
C LEU A 425 -23.55 -12.95 21.86
N GLY A 426 -24.57 -12.61 22.64
CA GLY A 426 -25.57 -13.57 23.14
C GLY A 426 -26.47 -14.06 22.00
N GLY A 427 -27.06 -13.12 21.28
CA GLY A 427 -27.85 -13.41 20.09
C GLY A 427 -29.34 -13.38 20.40
N ALA A 428 -30.04 -14.51 20.36
CA ALA A 428 -31.47 -14.55 20.65
C ALA A 428 -31.81 -15.59 21.73
N GLY A 429 -32.32 -15.15 22.87
CA GLY A 429 -32.76 -16.05 23.94
C GLY A 429 -32.74 -15.40 25.31
N THR A 430 -32.29 -16.11 26.33
CA THR A 430 -31.96 -15.55 27.64
C THR A 430 -30.55 -15.97 28.02
N ASP A 431 -29.61 -15.09 27.71
CA ASP A 431 -28.19 -15.42 27.67
C ASP A 431 -27.46 -14.99 28.95
N THR A 432 -26.32 -15.64 29.21
CA THR A 432 -25.38 -15.26 30.26
C THR A 432 -24.01 -15.04 29.65
N LEU A 433 -23.57 -13.79 29.62
CA LEU A 433 -22.27 -13.37 29.10
C LEU A 433 -21.36 -12.97 30.27
N ILE A 434 -20.16 -13.54 30.30
CA ILE A 434 -19.14 -13.29 31.32
C ILE A 434 -17.85 -12.89 30.58
N GLY A 435 -17.49 -11.60 30.59
CA GLY A 435 -16.29 -11.06 29.95
C GLY A 435 -15.03 -11.59 30.64
N GLY A 436 -14.89 -11.28 31.94
CA GLY A 436 -13.83 -11.80 32.78
C GLY A 436 -12.78 -10.74 33.11
N SER A 437 -11.64 -10.73 32.43
CA SER A 437 -10.61 -9.70 32.67
C SER A 437 -10.00 -9.17 31.39
N GLY A 438 -9.95 -7.84 31.28
CA GLY A 438 -9.58 -7.06 30.11
C GLY A 438 -10.78 -6.21 29.73
N ASN A 439 -10.68 -5.48 28.62
CA ASN A 439 -11.72 -4.54 28.22
C ASN A 439 -12.68 -5.26 27.27
N ASP A 440 -13.79 -5.74 27.80
CA ASP A 440 -14.69 -6.63 27.10
C ASP A 440 -15.87 -5.88 26.46
N THR A 441 -16.38 -6.42 25.36
CA THR A 441 -17.62 -5.96 24.71
C THR A 441 -18.66 -7.05 24.79
N LEU A 442 -19.76 -6.78 25.49
CA LEU A 442 -20.85 -7.71 25.72
C LEU A 442 -22.12 -7.17 25.06
N ASP A 443 -22.69 -7.94 24.13
CA ASP A 443 -23.97 -7.65 23.50
C ASP A 443 -24.93 -8.80 23.78
N GLY A 444 -25.94 -8.56 24.62
CA GLY A 444 -26.94 -9.58 24.95
C GLY A 444 -27.79 -9.99 23.74
N GLY A 445 -27.99 -9.08 22.79
CA GLY A 445 -28.95 -9.28 21.71
C GLY A 445 -30.39 -9.33 22.23
N VAL A 446 -31.26 -10.04 21.51
CA VAL A 446 -32.69 -10.10 21.81
C VAL A 446 -32.92 -11.09 22.94
N GLY A 447 -33.36 -10.59 24.09
CA GLY A 447 -33.49 -11.50 25.21
C GLY A 447 -33.77 -10.83 26.52
N ALA A 448 -33.62 -11.57 27.60
CA ALA A 448 -33.58 -10.99 28.94
C ALA A 448 -32.27 -11.45 29.55
N ASP A 449 -31.20 -10.74 29.22
CA ASP A 449 -29.86 -11.28 29.28
C ASP A 449 -29.13 -10.83 30.53
N ARG A 450 -28.17 -11.64 30.99
CA ARG A 450 -27.25 -11.29 32.07
C ARG A 450 -25.88 -11.05 31.48
N MET A 451 -25.35 -9.84 31.65
CA MET A 451 -24.00 -9.49 31.18
C MET A 451 -23.11 -9.09 32.37
N GLU A 452 -21.95 -9.73 32.49
CA GLU A 452 -20.97 -9.52 33.55
C GLU A 452 -19.60 -9.25 32.92
N GLY A 453 -19.16 -7.99 32.87
CA GLY A 453 -17.89 -7.56 32.24
C GLY A 453 -16.70 -7.96 33.08
N GLY A 454 -16.68 -7.61 34.36
CA GLY A 454 -15.71 -8.14 35.30
C GLY A 454 -14.60 -7.16 35.63
N ARG A 455 -13.38 -7.34 35.09
CA ARG A 455 -12.27 -6.41 35.33
C ARG A 455 -11.86 -5.75 34.04
N GLY A 456 -11.86 -4.43 33.99
CA GLY A 456 -11.40 -3.68 32.84
C GLY A 456 -12.42 -2.60 32.54
N THR A 457 -12.24 -1.92 31.41
CA THR A 457 -13.23 -0.97 30.90
C THR A 457 -14.12 -1.69 29.90
N ASP A 458 -15.34 -1.99 30.33
CA ASP A 458 -16.25 -2.86 29.62
C ASP A 458 -17.38 -2.06 28.93
N ILE A 459 -17.88 -2.62 27.83
CA ILE A 459 -18.99 -2.05 27.06
C ILE A 459 -20.13 -3.06 27.00
N TYR A 460 -21.32 -2.61 27.36
CA TYR A 460 -22.55 -3.39 27.34
C TYR A 460 -23.54 -2.84 26.33
N TYR A 461 -24.09 -3.69 25.47
CA TYR A 461 -25.23 -3.35 24.62
C TYR A 461 -26.51 -3.93 25.21
N VAL A 462 -27.47 -3.06 25.49
CA VAL A 462 -28.75 -3.40 26.12
C VAL A 462 -29.89 -3.07 25.16
N ASP A 463 -30.68 -4.06 24.80
CA ASP A 463 -31.83 -3.90 23.91
C ASP A 463 -33.18 -4.23 24.57
N ASN A 464 -33.14 -4.84 25.76
CA ASN A 464 -34.31 -5.21 26.51
C ASN A 464 -34.29 -4.62 27.93
N VAL A 465 -35.46 -4.16 28.38
CA VAL A 465 -35.63 -3.61 29.73
C VAL A 465 -35.44 -4.65 30.84
N ALA A 466 -35.42 -5.93 30.50
CA ALA A 466 -35.17 -7.04 31.42
C ALA A 466 -33.68 -7.41 31.50
N ASP A 467 -32.82 -6.83 30.67
CA ASP A 467 -31.38 -7.10 30.70
C ASP A 467 -30.77 -6.64 32.03
N LEU A 468 -29.82 -7.44 32.51
CA LEU A 468 -29.13 -7.25 33.77
C LEU A 468 -27.63 -7.10 33.51
N VAL A 469 -27.17 -5.86 33.56
CA VAL A 469 -25.74 -5.52 33.60
C VAL A 469 -25.24 -5.67 35.03
N VAL A 470 -24.17 -6.45 35.21
CA VAL A 470 -23.57 -6.72 36.51
C VAL A 470 -22.07 -6.49 36.49
N GLU A 471 -21.66 -5.48 37.24
CA GLU A 471 -20.28 -5.34 37.67
C GLU A 471 -20.11 -5.98 39.05
N LEU A 472 -19.31 -7.05 39.12
CA LEU A 472 -19.04 -7.78 40.37
C LEU A 472 -17.73 -7.36 41.04
N ASP A 473 -17.00 -6.42 40.47
CA ASP A 473 -15.73 -5.90 40.96
C ASP A 473 -15.83 -5.27 42.38
N ASN A 474 -17.02 -4.89 42.83
CA ASN A 474 -17.25 -4.33 44.17
C ASN A 474 -18.24 -5.09 45.08
N ALA A 475 -18.71 -6.27 44.70
CA ALA A 475 -19.59 -7.08 45.56
C ALA A 475 -18.81 -7.74 46.72
N VAL A 476 -18.62 -6.99 47.81
CA VAL A 476 -18.24 -7.58 49.10
C VAL A 476 -19.41 -8.40 49.66
N GLY A 477 -19.54 -9.64 49.20
CA GLY A 477 -20.25 -10.70 49.93
C GLY A 477 -21.42 -11.39 49.21
N ALA A 478 -21.21 -12.69 48.98
CA ALA A 478 -22.21 -13.77 48.86
C ALA A 478 -22.65 -14.23 47.45
N ALA A 479 -21.70 -14.65 46.61
CA ALA A 479 -21.87 -15.78 45.66
C ALA A 479 -20.61 -16.70 45.73
N PRO A 480 -20.70 -18.01 45.39
CA PRO A 480 -19.95 -19.07 46.09
C PRO A 480 -18.47 -19.27 45.72
N THR A 481 -17.85 -18.39 44.95
CA THR A 481 -16.38 -18.37 44.79
C THR A 481 -15.89 -16.93 44.67
N PRO A 482 -15.29 -16.34 45.72
CA PRO A 482 -14.66 -15.02 45.61
C PRO A 482 -13.42 -15.15 44.73
N ARG A 483 -13.42 -14.53 43.54
CA ARG A 483 -12.19 -14.35 42.76
C ARG A 483 -11.44 -13.13 43.33
N PRO A 484 -10.21 -13.26 43.86
CA PRO A 484 -9.53 -12.16 44.53
C PRO A 484 -8.89 -11.18 43.56
N GLY A 485 -9.10 -9.88 43.80
CA GLY A 485 -8.29 -8.76 43.34
C GLY A 485 -9.17 -7.64 42.81
N LEU A 486 -9.29 -6.59 43.62
CA LEU A 486 -9.98 -5.34 43.34
C LEU A 486 -9.27 -4.59 42.22
N ASP A 487 -10.01 -3.98 41.30
CA ASP A 487 -9.58 -2.74 40.69
C ASP A 487 -9.91 -1.58 41.66
N LEU A 488 -8.98 -0.65 41.82
CA LEU A 488 -9.09 0.51 42.71
C LEU A 488 -8.97 1.77 41.86
N GLY A 489 -10.04 2.08 41.12
CA GLY A 489 -10.39 3.44 40.70
C GLY A 489 -9.75 3.96 39.42
N GLY A 490 -10.09 3.38 38.27
CA GLY A 490 -9.73 3.97 36.97
C GLY A 490 -10.41 3.39 35.73
N ALA A 491 -10.89 2.15 35.75
CA ALA A 491 -11.73 1.63 34.69
C ALA A 491 -13.11 2.33 34.69
N ILE A 492 -13.65 2.59 33.50
CA ILE A 492 -14.89 3.33 33.31
C ILE A 492 -15.80 2.50 32.43
N ASP A 493 -16.85 1.93 33.00
CA ASP A 493 -17.72 1.00 32.30
C ASP A 493 -18.88 1.73 31.63
N LYS A 494 -19.31 1.21 30.48
CA LYS A 494 -20.28 1.90 29.63
C LYS A 494 -21.42 1.00 29.18
N VAL A 495 -22.64 1.45 29.42
CA VAL A 495 -23.85 0.88 28.83
C VAL A 495 -24.29 1.71 27.62
N ILE A 496 -24.56 1.02 26.52
CA ILE A 496 -25.20 1.55 25.32
C ILE A 496 -26.59 0.90 25.22
N ALA A 497 -27.63 1.67 25.52
CA ALA A 497 -28.99 1.15 25.61
C ALA A 497 -29.87 1.66 24.48
N SER A 498 -30.59 0.76 23.80
CA SER A 498 -31.65 1.12 22.85
C SER A 498 -33.04 1.24 23.52
N VAL A 499 -33.11 0.95 24.82
CA VAL A 499 -34.30 1.07 25.67
C VAL A 499 -34.06 2.03 26.83
N SER A 500 -35.12 2.32 27.60
CA SER A 500 -34.94 3.08 28.85
C SER A 500 -34.20 2.21 29.86
N PHE A 501 -33.14 2.76 30.46
CA PHE A 501 -32.23 1.99 31.29
C PHE A 501 -31.75 2.77 32.51
N SER A 502 -31.48 2.06 33.58
CA SER A 502 -30.90 2.60 34.81
C SER A 502 -29.63 1.85 35.12
N LEU A 503 -28.52 2.56 35.28
CA LEU A 503 -27.23 1.97 35.57
C LEU A 503 -27.28 1.19 36.89
N GLY A 504 -26.76 -0.04 36.85
CA GLY A 504 -26.45 -0.82 38.04
C GLY A 504 -25.36 -0.16 38.88
N ALA A 505 -25.07 -0.69 40.05
CA ALA A 505 -23.92 -0.21 40.82
C ALA A 505 -22.61 -0.43 40.02
N TYR A 506 -21.64 0.46 40.20
CA TYR A 506 -20.28 0.34 39.64
C TYR A 506 -20.17 0.51 38.12
N VAL A 507 -21.21 1.04 37.47
CA VAL A 507 -21.14 1.46 36.07
C VAL A 507 -21.18 2.98 36.00
N GLU A 508 -20.25 3.60 35.28
CA GLU A 508 -20.11 5.07 35.23
C GLU A 508 -20.90 5.70 34.08
N ASN A 509 -20.96 5.06 32.91
CA ASN A 509 -21.44 5.73 31.69
C ASN A 509 -22.69 5.08 31.11
N LEU A 510 -23.64 5.92 30.68
CA LEU A 510 -24.82 5.51 29.91
C LEU A 510 -24.91 6.33 28.62
N THR A 511 -25.15 5.65 27.50
CA THR A 511 -25.54 6.28 26.24
C THR A 511 -26.84 5.65 25.74
N LEU A 512 -27.84 6.49 25.45
CA LEU A 512 -29.08 6.06 24.82
C LEU A 512 -28.89 6.09 23.29
N ALA A 513 -29.00 4.94 22.63
CA ALA A 513 -28.59 4.76 21.23
C ALA A 513 -29.75 4.50 20.24
N ALA A 514 -31.00 4.55 20.69
CA ALA A 514 -32.14 4.39 19.78
C ALA A 514 -32.24 5.60 18.83
N ALA A 515 -32.28 5.35 17.51
CA ALA A 515 -32.33 6.40 16.47
C ALA A 515 -33.53 7.35 16.58
N SER A 516 -34.64 6.92 17.19
CA SER A 516 -35.71 7.83 17.62
C SER A 516 -36.54 7.17 18.71
N GLY A 517 -36.75 7.87 19.83
CA GLY A 517 -37.55 7.37 20.95
C GLY A 517 -37.32 8.20 22.21
N ASN A 518 -38.42 8.57 22.89
CA ASN A 518 -38.37 9.28 24.16
C ASN A 518 -38.00 8.28 25.26
N LEU A 519 -36.70 8.15 25.53
CA LEU A 519 -36.16 7.21 26.51
C LEU A 519 -35.89 7.88 27.85
N SER A 520 -35.85 7.07 28.91
CA SER A 520 -35.40 7.50 30.23
C SER A 520 -34.06 6.85 30.56
N GLY A 521 -33.12 7.65 31.05
CA GLY A 521 -31.80 7.20 31.50
C GLY A 521 -31.61 7.58 32.97
N SER A 522 -31.05 6.69 33.76
CA SER A 522 -30.69 7.01 35.14
C SER A 522 -29.30 6.51 35.49
N GLY A 523 -28.50 7.37 36.11
CA GLY A 523 -27.24 7.03 36.75
C GLY A 523 -27.44 6.32 38.10
N ASN A 524 -26.37 6.23 38.87
CA ASN A 524 -26.31 5.59 40.18
C ASN A 524 -25.73 6.57 41.23
N GLY A 525 -24.92 6.08 42.18
CA GLY A 525 -24.32 6.92 43.23
C GLY A 525 -22.89 7.40 42.92
N LEU A 526 -22.43 7.23 41.68
CA LEU A 526 -21.11 7.57 41.17
C LEU A 526 -21.17 8.84 40.32
N ASP A 527 -20.00 9.38 39.98
CA ASP A 527 -19.89 10.51 39.04
C ASP A 527 -20.13 9.98 37.61
N ASN A 528 -21.38 10.00 37.14
CA ASN A 528 -21.79 9.37 35.89
C ASN A 528 -21.69 10.29 34.66
N VAL A 529 -21.49 9.71 33.48
CA VAL A 529 -21.73 10.40 32.19
C VAL A 529 -22.96 9.82 31.52
N LEU A 530 -24.00 10.65 31.34
CA LEU A 530 -25.25 10.27 30.69
C LEU A 530 -25.39 11.01 29.37
N ILE A 531 -25.59 10.29 28.27
CA ILE A 531 -25.78 10.85 26.93
C ILE A 531 -27.12 10.37 26.37
N GLY A 532 -27.99 11.33 26.02
CA GLY A 532 -29.27 11.12 25.37
C GLY A 532 -29.16 10.85 23.86
N ASN A 533 -30.30 10.54 23.25
CA ASN A 533 -30.44 10.30 21.81
C ASN A 533 -31.05 11.53 21.10
N GLU A 534 -31.69 11.32 19.95
CA GLU A 534 -32.39 12.38 19.20
C GLU A 534 -33.86 12.60 19.66
N GLY A 535 -34.32 11.84 20.66
CA GLY A 535 -35.68 11.91 21.19
C GLY A 535 -35.76 12.74 22.47
N ASN A 536 -36.97 13.06 22.93
CA ASN A 536 -37.15 13.83 24.16
C ASN A 536 -36.91 12.94 25.38
N ASN A 537 -35.71 12.99 25.94
CA ASN A 537 -35.26 12.14 27.02
C ASN A 537 -35.59 12.67 28.41
N SER A 538 -35.62 11.73 29.36
CA SER A 538 -35.76 11.98 30.80
C SER A 538 -34.55 11.39 31.51
N LEU A 539 -33.59 12.24 31.88
CA LEU A 539 -32.30 11.82 32.45
C LEU A 539 -32.24 12.15 33.94
N THR A 540 -31.61 11.28 34.74
CA THR A 540 -31.41 11.48 36.18
C THR A 540 -29.99 11.05 36.52
N GLY A 541 -29.14 11.97 36.98
CA GLY A 541 -27.80 11.62 37.46
C GLY A 541 -27.82 10.75 38.73
N ALA A 542 -28.83 10.99 39.57
CA ALA A 542 -29.02 10.41 40.90
C ALA A 542 -28.07 11.03 41.94
N GLY A 543 -26.92 10.47 42.24
CA GLY A 543 -25.97 11.16 43.13
C GLY A 543 -24.54 10.98 42.68
N GLY A 544 -23.71 12.02 42.86
CA GLY A 544 -22.37 12.05 42.29
C GLY A 544 -22.13 13.43 41.68
N ASN A 545 -21.06 13.63 40.94
CA ASN A 545 -20.92 14.80 40.09
C ASN A 545 -21.14 14.36 38.64
N ASP A 546 -22.37 14.50 38.15
CA ASP A 546 -22.74 13.91 36.88
C ASP A 546 -22.50 14.84 35.71
N ASN A 547 -22.21 14.29 34.53
CA ASN A 547 -22.22 15.00 33.27
C ASN A 547 -23.35 14.47 32.39
N ILE A 548 -24.41 15.27 32.24
CA ILE A 548 -25.65 14.88 31.56
C ILE A 548 -25.78 15.69 30.27
N ASP A 549 -25.70 15.00 29.14
CA ASP A 549 -25.96 15.55 27.82
C ASP A 549 -27.28 15.01 27.29
N GLY A 550 -28.29 15.86 27.06
CA GLY A 550 -29.58 15.42 26.55
C GLY A 550 -29.55 15.02 25.08
N GLY A 551 -28.54 15.47 24.32
CA GLY A 551 -28.46 15.21 22.88
C GLY A 551 -29.33 16.18 22.09
N ALA A 552 -30.11 15.66 21.15
CA ALA A 552 -31.05 16.47 20.37
C ALA A 552 -32.48 16.14 20.81
N GLY A 553 -33.35 17.13 20.88
CA GLY A 553 -34.71 16.92 21.37
C GLY A 553 -35.10 18.00 22.37
N ALA A 554 -36.20 17.76 23.07
CA ALA A 554 -36.62 18.58 24.21
C ALA A 554 -36.49 17.73 25.49
N ASP A 555 -35.30 17.75 26.06
CA ASP A 555 -34.81 16.85 27.09
C ASP A 555 -35.05 17.41 28.49
N ALA A 556 -35.19 16.50 29.45
CA ALA A 556 -35.42 16.86 30.84
C ALA A 556 -34.45 16.15 31.79
N ALA A 557 -33.77 16.91 32.65
CA ALA A 557 -33.05 16.39 33.80
C ALA A 557 -33.97 16.38 35.04
N LEU A 558 -34.04 15.24 35.74
CA LEU A 558 -34.90 15.01 36.89
C LEU A 558 -34.07 14.91 38.17
N TYR A 559 -34.54 15.58 39.22
CA TYR A 559 -33.91 15.70 40.52
C TYR A 559 -34.87 15.26 41.63
N SER A 560 -34.38 14.43 42.55
CA SER A 560 -35.24 13.72 43.51
C SER A 560 -35.66 14.58 44.70
N ALA A 561 -34.92 15.65 45.02
CA ALA A 561 -35.23 16.55 46.13
C ALA A 561 -35.99 17.81 45.70
N ASN A 562 -36.38 18.62 46.69
CA ASN A 562 -37.10 19.87 46.48
C ASN A 562 -36.22 20.91 45.78
N ARG A 563 -36.80 21.76 44.92
CA ARG A 563 -36.09 22.86 44.24
C ARG A 563 -35.27 23.76 45.18
N SER A 564 -35.73 23.96 46.42
CA SER A 564 -35.02 24.79 47.42
C SER A 564 -33.65 24.26 47.82
N ASN A 565 -33.37 22.99 47.52
CA ASN A 565 -32.12 22.33 47.86
C ASN A 565 -31.05 22.55 46.77
N TYR A 566 -31.42 23.05 45.60
CA TYR A 566 -30.48 23.17 44.48
C TYR A 566 -30.18 24.63 44.13
N THR A 567 -28.92 24.91 43.82
CA THR A 567 -28.50 26.12 43.11
C THR A 567 -28.07 25.73 41.68
N TRP A 568 -28.10 26.68 40.75
CA TRP A 568 -27.72 26.41 39.37
C TRP A 568 -27.08 27.64 38.73
N ALA A 569 -26.17 27.43 37.79
CA ALA A 569 -25.47 28.49 37.08
C ALA A 569 -25.33 28.16 35.59
N LYS A 570 -25.43 29.17 34.73
CA LYS A 570 -25.20 29.02 33.29
C LYS A 570 -23.69 28.95 33.01
N THR A 571 -23.28 28.01 32.16
CA THR A 571 -21.91 27.87 31.66
C THR A 571 -21.83 28.27 30.18
N SER A 572 -20.64 28.17 29.58
CA SER A 572 -20.45 28.44 28.14
C SER A 572 -21.16 27.45 27.22
N THR A 573 -21.50 26.26 27.71
CA THR A 573 -22.02 25.14 26.92
C THR A 573 -23.31 24.52 27.49
N GLY A 574 -23.82 25.04 28.62
CA GLY A 574 -25.03 24.54 29.27
C GLY A 574 -25.21 25.10 30.68
N PHE A 575 -25.43 24.22 31.68
CA PHE A 575 -25.70 24.61 33.08
C PHE A 575 -24.93 23.74 34.06
N THR A 576 -24.71 24.25 35.27
CA THR A 576 -24.37 23.42 36.43
C THR A 576 -25.50 23.46 37.43
N VAL A 577 -25.81 22.32 38.05
CA VAL A 577 -26.80 22.19 39.12
C VAL A 577 -26.08 21.62 40.34
N VAL A 578 -26.15 22.31 41.47
CA VAL A 578 -25.45 21.93 42.69
C VAL A 578 -26.47 21.67 43.77
N ASP A 579 -26.45 20.47 44.35
CA ASP A 579 -27.20 20.18 45.57
C ASP A 579 -26.52 20.84 46.78
N ALA A 580 -27.19 21.85 47.34
CA ALA A 580 -26.73 22.59 48.52
C ALA A 580 -26.70 21.73 49.79
N THR A 581 -27.31 20.55 49.79
CA THR A 581 -27.21 19.56 50.88
C THR A 581 -26.05 18.58 50.70
N GLY A 582 -25.46 18.53 49.50
CA GLY A 582 -24.30 17.72 49.13
C GLY A 582 -24.58 16.23 48.99
N ALA A 583 -25.85 15.81 48.91
CA ALA A 583 -26.24 14.40 48.80
C ALA A 583 -26.23 13.92 47.35
N GLU A 584 -26.64 14.77 46.41
CA GLU A 584 -26.63 14.45 44.97
C GLU A 584 -25.43 15.06 44.23
N GLY A 585 -24.59 15.87 44.88
CA GLY A 585 -23.36 16.44 44.30
C GLY A 585 -23.55 17.62 43.33
N THR A 586 -22.65 17.75 42.36
CA THR A 586 -22.61 18.85 41.37
C THR A 586 -22.65 18.32 39.94
N ASP A 587 -23.75 18.58 39.26
CA ASP A 587 -23.96 18.12 37.90
C ASP A 587 -23.65 19.20 36.88
N THR A 588 -23.13 18.77 35.74
CA THR A 588 -22.96 19.58 34.53
C THR A 588 -23.94 19.08 33.49
N LEU A 589 -24.72 20.00 32.92
CA LEU A 589 -25.78 19.71 31.96
C LEU A 589 -25.47 20.38 30.62
N SER A 590 -25.61 19.66 29.53
CA SER A 590 -25.63 20.18 28.15
C SER A 590 -26.83 19.59 27.40
N GLY A 591 -27.38 20.31 26.40
CA GLY A 591 -28.54 19.83 25.64
C GLY A 591 -29.74 19.45 26.52
N ILE A 592 -29.94 20.13 27.65
CA ILE A 592 -31.08 19.94 28.54
C ILE A 592 -31.92 21.20 28.54
N GLU A 593 -33.17 21.09 28.11
CA GLU A 593 -34.09 22.22 28.01
C GLU A 593 -34.92 22.37 29.30
N ARG A 594 -35.06 21.30 30.10
CA ARG A 594 -36.00 21.22 31.22
C ARG A 594 -35.41 20.63 32.50
N LEU A 595 -35.55 21.33 33.65
CA LEU A 595 -35.21 20.77 34.98
C LEU A 595 -36.44 20.46 35.82
N HIS A 596 -36.59 19.23 36.31
CA HIS A 596 -37.73 18.80 37.12
C HIS A 596 -37.31 18.39 38.54
N PHE A 597 -37.89 19.02 39.56
CA PHE A 597 -37.65 18.71 40.99
C PHE A 597 -38.90 18.10 41.63
N SER A 598 -38.74 17.30 42.69
CA SER A 598 -39.84 16.49 43.25
C SER A 598 -41.03 17.26 43.85
N ASN A 599 -40.85 18.52 44.29
CA ASN A 599 -41.95 19.40 44.72
C ASN A 599 -42.45 20.36 43.65
N THR A 600 -41.88 20.32 42.45
CA THR A 600 -42.26 21.20 41.35
C THR A 600 -43.02 20.39 40.31
N LYS A 601 -44.23 20.83 39.96
CA LYS A 601 -45.09 20.11 39.00
C LYS A 601 -44.81 20.47 37.53
N LEU A 602 -43.81 21.31 37.27
CA LEU A 602 -43.34 21.71 35.94
C LEU A 602 -41.83 21.84 35.96
N ALA A 603 -41.25 21.62 34.78
CA ALA A 603 -39.84 21.85 34.55
C ALA A 603 -39.50 23.34 34.39
N TYR A 604 -38.30 23.73 34.82
CA TYR A 604 -37.71 25.03 34.52
C TYR A 604 -37.12 24.98 33.11
N ASP A 605 -37.61 25.86 32.23
CA ASP A 605 -37.14 26.03 30.84
C ASP A 605 -35.85 26.84 30.82
N LEU A 606 -34.78 26.21 30.35
CA LEU A 606 -33.41 26.71 30.38
C LEU A 606 -33.02 27.53 29.13
N ASP A 607 -33.76 27.37 28.04
CA ASP A 607 -33.52 28.06 26.75
C ASP A 607 -34.22 29.42 26.67
N GLY A 608 -35.06 29.70 27.67
CA GLY A 608 -35.73 30.98 27.82
C GLY A 608 -36.88 31.17 26.83
N HIS A 609 -37.34 30.12 26.15
CA HIS A 609 -38.50 30.15 25.27
C HIS A 609 -39.78 30.56 26.00
N ALA A 610 -39.93 30.16 27.26
CA ALA A 610 -40.99 30.62 28.16
C ALA A 610 -40.89 32.13 28.44
N GLY A 611 -39.67 32.66 28.63
CA GLY A 611 -39.40 34.08 28.83
C GLY A 611 -39.61 34.91 27.56
N GLN A 612 -39.23 34.37 26.40
CA GLN A 612 -39.45 34.96 25.08
C GLN A 612 -40.92 34.96 24.69
N THR A 613 -41.63 33.85 24.92
CA THR A 613 -43.09 33.73 24.78
C THR A 613 -43.81 34.71 25.69
N ALA A 614 -43.41 34.82 26.97
CA ALA A 614 -43.99 35.78 27.91
C ALA A 614 -43.75 37.25 27.49
N LYS A 615 -42.55 37.59 26.97
CA LYS A 615 -42.24 38.92 26.42
C LYS A 615 -43.08 39.22 25.18
N LEU A 616 -43.23 38.26 24.27
CA LEU A 616 -44.03 38.38 23.06
C LEU A 616 -45.52 38.60 23.39
N LEU A 617 -46.10 37.73 24.21
CA LEU A 617 -47.50 37.81 24.61
C LEU A 617 -47.78 39.09 25.38
N GLY A 618 -46.88 39.45 26.31
CA GLY A 618 -46.93 40.71 27.04
C GLY A 618 -46.88 41.95 26.15
N ALA A 619 -46.11 41.91 25.06
CA ALA A 619 -45.96 43.01 24.10
C ALA A 619 -47.13 43.11 23.10
N VAL A 620 -47.64 41.98 22.59
CA VAL A 620 -48.66 41.92 21.53
C VAL A 620 -50.07 41.99 22.09
N PHE A 621 -50.33 41.28 23.19
CA PHE A 621 -51.67 41.11 23.78
C PHE A 621 -51.77 41.72 25.18
N GLY A 622 -50.72 42.40 25.65
CA GLY A 622 -50.65 43.04 26.96
C GLY A 622 -50.25 42.06 28.07
N VAL A 623 -49.71 42.58 29.18
CA VAL A 623 -49.13 41.79 30.29
C VAL A 623 -50.08 40.79 30.94
N ALA A 624 -51.40 41.00 30.85
CA ALA A 624 -52.40 40.06 31.37
C ALA A 624 -52.51 38.75 30.56
N SER A 625 -52.09 38.78 29.28
CA SER A 625 -52.11 37.61 28.39
C SER A 625 -51.09 36.54 28.80
N VAL A 626 -50.02 36.92 29.51
CA VAL A 626 -48.99 36.01 30.05
C VAL A 626 -49.57 35.07 31.11
N ALA A 627 -50.69 35.44 31.75
CA ALA A 627 -51.42 34.58 32.66
C ALA A 627 -52.38 33.59 31.94
N ASN A 628 -52.57 33.74 30.62
CA ASN A 628 -53.43 32.87 29.82
C ASN A 628 -52.64 31.67 29.28
N LYS A 629 -52.93 30.52 29.88
CA LYS A 629 -52.23 29.24 29.67
C LYS A 629 -52.24 28.75 28.22
N GLN A 630 -53.29 29.05 27.45
CA GLN A 630 -53.37 28.62 26.04
C GLN A 630 -52.44 29.44 25.14
N TYR A 631 -52.29 30.74 25.40
CA TYR A 631 -51.40 31.59 24.64
C TYR A 631 -49.93 31.28 24.93
N VAL A 632 -49.61 30.99 26.19
CA VAL A 632 -48.28 30.54 26.59
C VAL A 632 -47.94 29.20 25.92
N GLY A 633 -48.88 28.24 25.89
CA GLY A 633 -48.67 26.95 25.23
C GLY A 633 -48.40 27.05 23.72
N ILE A 634 -49.11 27.94 23.01
CA ILE A 634 -48.90 28.15 21.56
C ILE A 634 -47.53 28.79 21.28
N GLY A 635 -47.11 29.78 22.07
CA GLY A 635 -45.81 30.42 21.89
C GLY A 635 -44.64 29.48 22.18
N LEU A 636 -44.77 28.63 23.20
CA LEU A 636 -43.80 27.58 23.50
C LEU A 636 -43.70 26.56 22.35
N GLN A 637 -44.84 26.03 21.88
CA GLN A 637 -44.86 25.09 20.75
C GLN A 637 -44.23 25.64 19.47
N LEU A 638 -44.34 26.95 19.24
CA LEU A 638 -43.72 27.63 18.11
C LEU A 638 -42.19 27.64 18.21
N LEU A 639 -41.66 28.02 19.37
CA LEU A 639 -40.22 28.09 19.62
C LEU A 639 -39.59 26.70 19.69
N ASP A 640 -40.24 25.77 20.41
CA ASP A 640 -39.84 24.38 20.53
C ASP A 640 -39.96 23.63 19.19
N GLY A 641 -40.81 24.12 18.28
CA GLY A 641 -40.90 23.69 16.88
C GLY A 641 -39.80 24.25 15.96
N GLY A 642 -38.77 24.90 16.52
CA GLY A 642 -37.60 25.42 15.79
C GLY A 642 -37.76 26.83 15.21
N MET A 643 -38.83 27.56 15.56
CA MET A 643 -38.97 28.96 15.15
C MET A 643 -38.01 29.85 15.96
N SER A 644 -37.19 30.66 15.29
CA SER A 644 -36.31 31.59 16.01
C SER A 644 -37.09 32.72 16.68
N TYR A 645 -36.51 33.30 17.73
CA TYR A 645 -37.10 34.47 18.40
C TYR A 645 -37.31 35.65 17.44
N GLU A 646 -36.39 35.91 16.49
CA GLU A 646 -36.61 36.97 15.51
C GLU A 646 -37.77 36.66 14.56
N ALA A 647 -37.95 35.39 14.17
CA ALA A 647 -39.08 34.96 13.34
C ALA A 647 -40.40 35.09 14.11
N LEU A 648 -40.41 34.72 15.39
CA LEU A 648 -41.56 34.86 16.27
C LEU A 648 -41.87 36.33 16.57
N ALA A 649 -40.86 37.17 16.80
CA ALA A 649 -41.02 38.62 16.99
C ALA A 649 -41.48 39.31 15.71
N SER A 650 -41.00 38.87 14.54
CA SER A 650 -41.46 39.34 13.24
C SER A 650 -42.91 38.93 12.97
N LEU A 651 -43.28 37.72 13.34
CA LEU A 651 -44.66 37.22 13.31
C LEU A 651 -45.56 38.09 14.20
N ALA A 652 -45.09 38.47 15.39
CA ALA A 652 -45.80 39.41 16.27
C ALA A 652 -45.98 40.81 15.67
N VAL A 653 -44.96 41.36 15.01
CA VAL A 653 -45.07 42.62 14.27
C VAL A 653 -46.09 42.49 13.13
N GLU A 654 -46.07 41.37 12.42
CA GLU A 654 -46.99 41.10 11.33
C GLU A 654 -48.43 40.91 11.81
N VAL A 655 -48.62 40.29 12.99
CA VAL A 655 -49.89 40.21 13.73
C VAL A 655 -50.40 41.60 14.11
N THR A 656 -49.55 42.51 14.59
CA THR A 656 -49.96 43.90 14.87
C THR A 656 -50.37 44.70 13.63
N GLY A 657 -49.95 44.24 12.44
CA GLY A 657 -50.37 44.80 11.15
C GLY A 657 -51.69 44.23 10.61
N LYS A 658 -52.28 43.22 11.27
CA LYS A 658 -53.59 42.66 10.87
C LYS A 658 -54.72 43.43 11.54
N THR A 659 -55.84 43.58 10.82
CA THR A 659 -56.96 44.43 11.25
C THR A 659 -58.14 43.66 11.81
N SER A 660 -58.07 42.33 11.76
CA SER A 660 -59.09 41.43 12.32
C SER A 660 -58.47 40.20 12.96
N HIS A 661 -59.13 39.66 13.97
CA HIS A 661 -58.69 38.42 14.62
C HIS A 661 -58.69 37.22 13.66
N ALA A 662 -59.51 37.24 12.60
CA ALA A 662 -59.47 36.25 11.52
C ALA A 662 -58.14 36.23 10.75
N GLU A 663 -57.60 37.40 10.44
CA GLU A 663 -56.31 37.54 9.77
C GLU A 663 -55.16 37.11 10.67
N VAL A 664 -55.25 37.38 11.97
CA VAL A 664 -54.27 36.94 12.97
C VAL A 664 -54.26 35.42 13.09
N VAL A 665 -55.43 34.78 13.22
CA VAL A 665 -55.54 33.31 13.31
C VAL A 665 -55.04 32.64 12.03
N SER A 666 -55.36 33.19 10.87
CA SER A 666 -54.90 32.65 9.59
C SER A 666 -53.38 32.74 9.43
N LEU A 667 -52.76 33.85 9.87
CA LEU A 667 -51.32 34.04 9.82
C LEU A 667 -50.59 33.08 10.76
N LEU A 668 -51.02 32.98 12.01
CA LEU A 668 -50.42 32.09 13.00
C LEU A 668 -50.51 30.63 12.57
N TRP A 669 -51.69 30.20 12.10
CA TRP A 669 -51.93 28.84 11.64
C TRP A 669 -51.13 28.48 10.38
N SER A 670 -50.97 29.42 9.44
CA SER A 670 -50.16 29.20 8.24
C SER A 670 -48.68 29.04 8.56
N ASN A 671 -48.18 29.73 9.58
CA ASN A 671 -46.80 29.56 10.03
C ASN A 671 -46.61 28.26 10.83
N LEU A 672 -47.62 27.80 11.58
CA LEU A 672 -47.54 26.54 12.34
C LEU A 672 -47.64 25.29 11.46
N PHE A 673 -48.54 25.31 10.46
CA PHE A 673 -48.96 24.13 9.72
C PHE A 673 -48.67 24.24 8.21
N GLY A 674 -47.91 25.26 7.80
CA GLY A 674 -47.53 25.50 6.41
C GLY A 674 -48.69 25.81 5.46
N SER A 675 -49.92 25.99 5.97
CA SER A 675 -51.14 26.14 5.18
C SER A 675 -52.20 26.92 5.94
N ALA A 676 -53.08 27.66 5.25
CA ALA A 676 -54.12 28.44 5.90
C ALA A 676 -55.20 27.54 6.55
N PRO A 677 -55.76 27.93 7.71
CA PRO A 677 -56.81 27.18 8.35
C PRO A 677 -58.07 27.18 7.48
N THR A 678 -58.79 26.06 7.49
CA THR A 678 -60.15 26.05 6.93
C THR A 678 -61.07 26.93 7.76
N THR A 679 -62.17 27.41 7.17
CA THR A 679 -63.15 28.26 7.86
C THR A 679 -63.70 27.62 9.14
N ALA A 680 -63.85 26.28 9.16
CA ALA A 680 -64.29 25.54 10.34
C ALA A 680 -63.24 25.48 11.46
N GLN A 681 -61.95 25.49 11.11
CA GLN A 681 -60.83 25.49 12.05
C GLN A 681 -60.55 26.89 12.61
N ALA A 682 -60.70 27.94 11.78
CA ALA A 682 -60.47 29.32 12.20
C ALA A 682 -61.65 29.87 13.03
N ALA A 683 -62.90 29.56 12.67
CA ALA A 683 -64.10 30.17 13.25
C ALA A 683 -64.18 30.12 14.79
N PRO A 684 -63.82 29.03 15.49
CA PRO A 684 -63.87 28.98 16.95
C PRO A 684 -62.86 29.92 17.61
N VAL A 685 -61.64 30.01 17.07
CA VAL A 685 -60.54 30.83 17.61
C VAL A 685 -60.77 32.30 17.31
N VAL A 686 -61.30 32.62 16.13
CA VAL A 686 -61.69 33.99 15.76
C VAL A 686 -62.85 34.49 16.63
N ALA A 687 -63.88 33.65 16.83
CA ALA A 687 -65.00 33.98 17.70
C ALA A 687 -64.58 34.16 19.18
N LEU A 688 -63.54 33.45 19.62
CA LEU A 688 -62.93 33.59 20.94
C LEU A 688 -62.26 34.96 21.14
N LEU A 689 -61.57 35.44 20.10
CA LEU A 689 -60.85 36.71 20.12
C LEU A 689 -61.77 37.92 19.92
N ASP A 690 -62.84 37.78 19.13
CA ASP A 690 -63.80 38.84 18.84
C ASP A 690 -64.86 39.06 19.94
N GLY A 691 -65.13 38.06 20.78
CA GLY A 691 -66.39 37.97 21.53
C GLY A 691 -66.29 38.00 23.05
N GLY A 692 -65.97 39.17 23.65
CA GLY A 692 -66.05 39.41 25.11
C GLY A 692 -67.06 38.49 25.84
N TRP A 693 -66.50 37.60 26.66
CA TRP A 693 -66.91 36.21 26.84
C TRP A 693 -68.32 35.93 27.39
N THR A 694 -68.95 34.83 26.95
CA THR A 694 -70.09 34.18 27.65
C THR A 694 -69.79 32.73 28.02
N VAL A 695 -70.37 32.28 29.15
CA VAL A 695 -70.11 30.99 29.82
C VAL A 695 -70.35 29.75 28.92
N ALA A 696 -71.19 29.87 27.88
CA ALA A 696 -71.46 28.79 26.93
C ALA A 696 -70.31 28.53 25.94
N ALA A 697 -69.52 29.56 25.59
CA ALA A 697 -68.32 29.40 24.77
C ALA A 697 -67.16 28.74 25.55
N LEU A 698 -67.16 28.93 26.88
CA LEU A 698 -66.17 28.34 27.78
C LEU A 698 -66.28 26.81 27.89
N THR A 699 -67.49 26.25 27.73
CA THR A 699 -67.76 24.83 28.00
C THR A 699 -67.30 23.90 26.88
N VAL A 700 -67.16 24.42 25.65
CA VAL A 700 -66.66 23.66 24.49
C VAL A 700 -65.12 23.60 24.48
N LEU A 701 -64.43 24.65 24.95
CA LEU A 701 -62.99 24.60 25.22
C LEU A 701 -62.64 23.87 26.54
N ALA A 702 -63.59 23.77 27.49
CA ALA A 702 -63.38 23.08 28.76
C ALA A 702 -63.31 21.55 28.66
N ALA A 703 -63.73 20.95 27.54
CA ALA A 703 -63.59 19.50 27.34
C ALA A 703 -62.12 19.06 27.19
N ASP A 704 -61.22 19.97 26.82
CA ASP A 704 -59.76 19.77 26.76
C ASP A 704 -59.01 20.39 27.95
N TYR A 705 -59.74 21.05 28.84
CA TYR A 705 -59.21 21.76 30.01
C TYR A 705 -58.77 20.80 31.12
N ILE A 706 -59.40 19.63 31.32
CA ILE A 706 -59.01 18.72 32.41
C ILE A 706 -57.62 18.09 32.15
N VAL A 707 -57.29 17.83 30.88
CA VAL A 707 -55.98 17.30 30.48
C VAL A 707 -54.90 18.37 30.60
N ASN A 708 -55.21 19.63 30.25
CA ASN A 708 -54.23 20.73 30.31
C ASN A 708 -54.15 21.49 31.64
N THR A 709 -55.17 21.43 32.51
CA THR A 709 -55.14 22.14 33.82
C THR A 709 -54.55 21.37 34.97
N SER A 710 -54.25 20.10 34.76
CA SER A 710 -53.38 19.33 35.64
C SER A 710 -51.91 19.81 35.55
N ASN A 711 -51.54 20.48 34.44
CA ASN A 711 -50.16 20.71 33.99
C ASN A 711 -49.69 22.16 34.03
N ILE A 712 -50.47 23.13 34.53
CA ILE A 712 -50.00 24.53 34.56
C ILE A 712 -50.48 25.21 35.83
N ASN A 713 -49.63 25.27 36.86
CA ASN A 713 -49.77 26.14 38.02
C ASN A 713 -48.54 27.06 38.07
N LEU A 714 -48.62 28.19 37.38
CA LEU A 714 -47.70 29.31 37.59
C LEU A 714 -47.91 29.84 39.02
N VAL A 715 -46.93 29.63 39.89
CA VAL A 715 -46.85 30.29 41.20
C VAL A 715 -45.76 31.36 41.10
N GLY A 716 -46.08 32.61 41.46
CA GLY A 716 -45.07 33.66 41.66
C GLY A 716 -45.08 34.83 40.67
N LEU A 717 -46.24 35.41 40.33
CA LEU A 717 -46.27 36.81 39.88
C LEU A 717 -46.37 37.74 41.10
N THR A 718 -45.26 37.89 41.84
CA THR A 718 -45.11 39.00 42.78
C THR A 718 -43.90 39.85 42.38
N GLN A 719 -44.08 41.16 42.46
CA GLN A 719 -43.27 42.23 41.86
C GLN A 719 -41.85 42.39 42.45
N SER A 720 -41.27 41.36 43.07
CA SER A 720 -39.90 41.37 43.58
C SER A 720 -39.32 39.95 43.54
N GLY A 721 -38.41 39.69 42.61
CA GLY A 721 -37.65 38.44 42.54
C GLY A 721 -38.22 37.42 41.58
N ILE A 722 -38.26 37.74 40.29
CA ILE A 722 -38.19 36.70 39.26
C ILE A 722 -36.73 36.67 38.83
N GLU A 723 -35.99 35.65 39.27
CA GLU A 723 -34.70 35.33 38.68
C GLU A 723 -34.98 34.65 37.33
N PHE A 724 -35.02 35.48 36.30
CA PHE A 724 -34.69 35.07 34.95
C PHE A 724 -33.15 35.01 34.88
N VAL A 725 -32.60 33.90 34.38
CA VAL A 725 -31.33 33.96 33.64
C VAL A 725 -31.70 34.02 32.17
#